data_AF-A0A5J4UH33-F1
#
_entry.id   AF-A0A5J4UH33-F1
#
_cell.length_a   1.000
_cell.length_b   1.000
_cell.length_c   1.000
_cell.angle_alpha   90.00
_cell.angle_beta   90.00
_cell.angle_gamma   90.00
#
_symmetry.space_group_name_H-M   'P 1'
#
loop_
_entity.id
_entity.type
_entity.pdbx_description
1 polymer ?
#
loop_
_entity_poly.entity_id
_entity_poly.type
_entity_poly.pdbx_seq_one_letter_code
_entity_poly.pdbx_strand_id
1 'polypeptide(L)'
;MSGGAGHAVRVNGQSQMNTVVQQCEFKNIKSVEQGNGGSTFFVWFNNGAIFKIISTKFENCYSGGFGGAIQIQNQGSSTMIFEDSLFYRCVSSCVGGAICLGFVYNSNCELIIINTIFKECQSINNTNPSIQQQRSGFGGAFWLTQTGSSNQQQNTFDLRGMLIYNNHADKGGQSLWVNMPNIKQFCREGILGEFIKGNYSDEDSDEKDLEGIPLDDNYFFNYNSINDIQYKKRQLERYWTLPTNNIWHILNRNTDDIQGADKSECGWFDMPCLNFDYAQRQISYELGGINSESSIVDEKKIGICQLGYDLKSRIEYNPDQIHTTRVQIVKQLYGTKKEMEGNAQIKIMKETDNNRDSSYNGWISLLNGINFQIHGIDFIQDEKQLLNPIIYLNGISSSLELNSVSFIEINIAPNNNNRKGIIYNNFNNAKLNVTNCLFENISIQGVGGSALRLESNAQPIISSIKASITGCQFRNISSKGDSNSKGGSAINAEIGDSGSLKVIGPSIFDQCISTEGDGGAIYVKMEKTGSFKVDGDVQFKDCNSIRNINKGGRGGSIYLHLNQDSNYNYILGISILFETNIVSSWGRDFFIYCYNIETMNTFEHILFDVSEDVYDVENALYGTEYEINPQINRDQLIDYDLLSKFQYPYLSDIIYLSTTQFGKDVQVCGKVLAPCNTLPYSRTRVITPEWNKNNLPIQNE
;
A
#
# COMPACT_ATOMS: atom_id res chain seq x y z
N MET A 1 -27.09 20.41 62.11
CA MET A 1 -27.83 19.80 60.99
C MET A 1 -27.13 20.17 59.70
N SER A 2 -26.59 19.19 58.96
CA SER A 2 -26.25 19.28 57.52
C SER A 2 -25.75 17.92 57.01
N GLY A 3 -26.63 17.18 56.31
CA GLY A 3 -26.32 16.13 55.32
C GLY A 3 -25.75 14.80 55.81
N GLY A 4 -26.57 13.89 56.33
CA GLY A 4 -26.18 12.50 56.55
C GLY A 4 -26.23 11.73 55.23
N ALA A 5 -25.11 11.17 54.79
CA ALA A 5 -25.03 10.52 53.49
C ALA A 5 -25.81 9.19 53.45
N GLY A 6 -26.97 9.18 52.78
CA GLY A 6 -27.92 8.07 52.65
C GLY A 6 -27.40 6.92 51.77
N HIS A 7 -26.55 6.07 52.36
CA HIS A 7 -26.18 4.74 51.84
C HIS A 7 -26.92 3.65 52.62
N ALA A 8 -27.18 2.51 51.97
CA ALA A 8 -27.72 1.35 52.69
C ALA A 8 -26.65 0.65 53.53
N VAL A 9 -25.42 0.56 53.01
CA VAL A 9 -24.27 -0.06 53.70
C VAL A 9 -23.01 0.78 53.48
N ARG A 10 -22.28 1.06 54.57
CA ARG A 10 -20.96 1.69 54.51
C ARG A 10 -19.90 0.73 55.06
N VAL A 11 -18.91 0.39 54.23
CA VAL A 11 -17.76 -0.44 54.59
C VAL A 11 -16.51 0.45 54.64
N ASN A 12 -15.94 0.64 55.83
CA ASN A 12 -14.69 1.37 56.01
C ASN A 12 -13.59 0.37 56.40
N GLY A 13 -12.85 -0.16 55.42
CA GLY A 13 -11.77 -1.10 55.66
C GLY A 13 -10.48 -0.41 56.10
N GLN A 14 -10.11 -0.62 57.36
CA GLN A 14 -8.76 -0.36 57.88
C GLN A 14 -7.93 -1.66 57.83
N SER A 15 -6.61 -1.58 58.06
CA SER A 15 -5.64 -2.68 57.93
C SER A 15 -6.18 -4.05 58.34
N GLN A 16 -6.14 -5.03 57.43
CA GLN A 16 -6.48 -6.45 57.64
C GLN A 16 -7.98 -6.80 57.79
N MET A 17 -8.90 -5.94 57.34
CA MET A 17 -10.34 -6.27 57.35
C MET A 17 -10.73 -7.26 56.24
N ASN A 18 -11.51 -8.30 56.57
CA ASN A 18 -12.13 -9.21 55.60
C ASN A 18 -13.67 -9.07 55.67
N THR A 19 -14.26 -8.50 54.62
CA THR A 19 -15.71 -8.31 54.50
C THR A 19 -16.24 -9.23 53.40
N VAL A 20 -17.17 -10.11 53.77
CA VAL A 20 -17.85 -11.03 52.83
C VAL A 20 -19.35 -10.79 52.92
N VAL A 21 -19.96 -10.43 51.79
CA VAL A 21 -21.40 -10.37 51.60
C VAL A 21 -21.77 -11.55 50.71
N GLN A 22 -22.54 -12.49 51.25
CA GLN A 22 -22.84 -13.73 50.57
C GLN A 22 -24.33 -14.05 50.64
N GLN A 23 -24.89 -14.58 49.54
CA GLN A 23 -26.29 -15.03 49.46
C GLN A 23 -27.31 -13.96 49.89
N CYS A 24 -27.01 -12.69 49.58
CA CYS A 24 -27.86 -11.56 49.92
C CYS A 24 -28.67 -11.07 48.70
N GLU A 25 -29.75 -10.35 48.97
CA GLU A 25 -30.52 -9.65 47.94
C GLU A 25 -30.81 -8.21 48.35
N PHE A 26 -30.39 -7.26 47.52
CA PHE A 26 -30.59 -5.83 47.67
C PHE A 26 -31.52 -5.34 46.55
N LYS A 27 -32.75 -4.96 46.90
CA LYS A 27 -33.81 -4.65 45.93
C LYS A 27 -34.40 -3.27 46.13
N ASN A 28 -34.63 -2.55 45.03
CA ASN A 28 -35.37 -1.28 44.98
C ASN A 28 -34.79 -0.21 45.92
N ILE A 29 -33.47 -0.16 46.07
CA ILE A 29 -32.77 0.81 46.91
C ILE A 29 -32.56 2.06 46.08
N LYS A 30 -33.02 3.21 46.58
CA LYS A 30 -32.92 4.49 45.88
C LYS A 30 -32.31 5.54 46.80
N SER A 31 -31.15 6.06 46.40
CA SER A 31 -30.61 7.30 46.96
C SER A 31 -30.56 8.38 45.90
N VAL A 32 -31.00 9.57 46.26
CA VAL A 32 -30.98 10.76 45.39
C VAL A 32 -29.80 11.68 45.71
N GLU A 33 -28.97 11.30 46.66
CA GLU A 33 -27.76 12.04 47.00
C GLU A 33 -26.74 12.02 45.88
N GLN A 34 -25.99 13.10 45.77
CA GLN A 34 -25.00 13.32 44.73
C GLN A 34 -23.59 13.28 45.32
N GLY A 35 -22.60 12.91 44.51
CA GLY A 35 -21.18 12.85 44.91
C GLY A 35 -20.78 11.50 45.52
N ASN A 36 -19.93 11.51 46.56
CA ASN A 36 -19.51 10.32 47.30
C ASN A 36 -20.60 9.77 48.26
N GLY A 37 -21.85 10.18 48.01
CA GLY A 37 -23.06 9.81 48.74
C GLY A 37 -24.06 9.16 47.77
N GLY A 38 -24.58 7.98 48.08
CA GLY A 38 -25.82 7.47 47.48
C GLY A 38 -25.81 6.07 46.83
N SER A 39 -24.67 5.39 46.75
CA SER A 39 -24.67 3.98 46.34
C SER A 39 -25.34 3.07 47.39
N THR A 40 -25.77 1.88 46.99
CA THR A 40 -26.23 0.87 47.97
C THR A 40 -25.10 0.52 48.93
N PHE A 41 -23.90 0.29 48.38
CA PHE A 41 -22.66 0.09 49.12
C PHE A 41 -21.66 1.20 48.82
N PHE A 42 -21.25 1.91 49.85
CA PHE A 42 -20.05 2.74 49.81
C PHE A 42 -18.91 2.02 50.52
N VAL A 43 -17.83 1.78 49.79
CA VAL A 43 -16.68 0.99 50.22
C VAL A 43 -15.43 1.86 50.15
N TRP A 44 -14.77 2.04 51.28
CA TRP A 44 -13.51 2.78 51.39
C TRP A 44 -12.43 1.88 51.98
N PHE A 45 -11.32 1.68 51.26
CA PHE A 45 -10.19 0.86 51.71
C PHE A 45 -8.91 1.68 51.84
N ASN A 46 -8.14 1.42 52.90
CA ASN A 46 -6.84 2.06 53.12
C ASN A 46 -5.65 1.13 52.92
N ASN A 47 -5.64 -0.10 53.46
CA ASN A 47 -4.57 -1.09 53.25
C ASN A 47 -5.01 -2.48 53.73
N GLY A 48 -4.54 -3.56 53.08
CA GLY A 48 -4.76 -4.96 53.42
C GLY A 48 -6.22 -5.42 53.57
N ALA A 49 -7.17 -4.83 52.85
CA ALA A 49 -8.60 -5.19 52.96
C ALA A 49 -9.01 -6.27 51.93
N ILE A 50 -9.86 -7.21 52.34
CA ILE A 50 -10.51 -8.18 51.44
C ILE A 50 -12.01 -7.88 51.40
N PHE A 51 -12.57 -7.78 50.21
CA PHE A 51 -14.00 -7.54 50.00
C PHE A 51 -14.58 -8.48 48.97
N LYS A 52 -15.55 -9.29 49.41
CA LYS A 52 -16.17 -10.29 48.55
C LYS A 52 -17.67 -10.10 48.49
N ILE A 53 -18.22 -10.12 47.27
CA ILE A 53 -19.64 -10.23 46.98
C ILE A 53 -19.84 -11.59 46.30
N ILE A 54 -20.51 -12.53 46.98
CA ILE A 54 -20.64 -13.92 46.52
C ILE A 54 -22.12 -14.30 46.44
N SER A 55 -22.56 -14.87 45.32
CA SER A 55 -23.95 -15.33 45.13
C SER A 55 -25.00 -14.29 45.54
N THR A 56 -24.72 -13.01 45.27
CA THR A 56 -25.52 -11.88 45.78
C THR A 56 -26.17 -11.14 44.62
N LYS A 57 -27.39 -10.65 44.85
CA LYS A 57 -28.18 -9.96 43.83
C LYS A 57 -28.44 -8.50 44.22
N PHE A 58 -28.13 -7.60 43.31
CA PHE A 58 -28.50 -6.18 43.33
C PHE A 58 -29.52 -5.94 42.23
N GLU A 59 -30.73 -5.52 42.58
CA GLU A 59 -31.83 -5.32 41.64
C GLU A 59 -32.49 -3.96 41.83
N ASN A 60 -32.62 -3.20 40.74
CA ASN A 60 -33.24 -1.86 40.73
C ASN A 60 -32.60 -0.90 41.77
N CYS A 61 -31.29 -0.97 41.95
CA CYS A 61 -30.54 -0.04 42.79
C CYS A 61 -30.26 1.26 42.03
N TYR A 62 -30.66 2.41 42.59
CA TYR A 62 -30.47 3.73 42.01
C TYR A 62 -29.61 4.61 42.92
N SER A 63 -28.58 5.23 42.35
CA SER A 63 -27.72 6.22 43.00
C SER A 63 -27.74 7.54 42.23
N GLY A 64 -27.92 8.65 42.96
CA GLY A 64 -27.68 10.01 42.44
C GLY A 64 -26.19 10.35 42.28
N GLY A 65 -25.31 9.51 42.81
CA GLY A 65 -23.85 9.63 42.80
C GLY A 65 -23.20 8.57 41.92
N PHE A 66 -22.04 8.07 42.34
CA PHE A 66 -21.28 7.03 41.64
C PHE A 66 -21.81 5.64 41.99
N GLY A 67 -21.83 4.70 41.03
CA GLY A 67 -22.17 3.30 41.30
C GLY A 67 -23.62 3.11 41.76
N GLY A 68 -24.52 2.66 40.89
CA GLY A 68 -25.93 2.44 41.28
C GLY A 68 -26.06 1.43 42.43
N ALA A 69 -25.25 0.38 42.41
CA ALA A 69 -25.14 -0.60 43.48
C ALA A 69 -23.94 -0.33 44.38
N ILE A 70 -22.73 -0.26 43.83
CA ILE A 70 -21.49 -0.25 44.62
C ILE A 70 -20.57 0.87 44.16
N GLN A 71 -20.14 1.71 45.10
CA GLN A 71 -19.05 2.66 44.92
C GLN A 71 -17.86 2.21 45.75
N ILE A 72 -16.69 2.09 45.13
CA ILE A 72 -15.44 1.68 45.76
C ILE A 72 -14.38 2.74 45.57
N GLN A 73 -13.77 3.18 46.67
CA GLN A 73 -12.59 4.03 46.71
C GLN A 73 -11.46 3.31 47.45
N ASN A 74 -10.49 2.83 46.68
CA ASN A 74 -9.35 2.08 47.20
C ASN A 74 -8.08 2.94 47.29
N GLN A 75 -7.55 3.11 48.49
CA GLN A 75 -6.36 3.92 48.80
C GLN A 75 -5.09 3.08 49.07
N GLY A 76 -5.15 1.74 49.00
CA GLY A 76 -3.99 0.86 49.22
C GLY A 76 -4.26 -0.62 48.91
N SER A 77 -3.42 -1.53 49.39
CA SER A 77 -3.53 -2.98 49.09
C SER A 77 -4.91 -3.53 49.39
N SER A 78 -5.58 -4.13 48.41
CA SER A 78 -6.86 -4.80 48.64
C SER A 78 -7.12 -5.92 47.63
N THR A 79 -7.92 -6.90 48.04
CA THR A 79 -8.45 -7.95 47.15
C THR A 79 -9.97 -7.82 47.11
N MET A 80 -10.51 -7.66 45.91
CA MET A 80 -11.93 -7.53 45.62
C MET A 80 -12.38 -8.69 44.74
N ILE A 81 -13.40 -9.43 45.18
CA ILE A 81 -13.93 -10.57 44.44
C ILE A 81 -15.44 -10.42 44.27
N PHE A 82 -15.90 -10.50 43.03
CA PHE A 82 -17.32 -10.60 42.68
C PHE A 82 -17.56 -11.97 42.07
N GLU A 83 -18.32 -12.82 42.75
CA GLU A 83 -18.49 -14.22 42.38
C GLU A 83 -19.97 -14.59 42.31
N ASP A 84 -20.38 -15.26 41.22
CA ASP A 84 -21.74 -15.81 41.03
C ASP A 84 -22.87 -14.81 41.32
N SER A 85 -22.64 -13.53 41.05
CA SER A 85 -23.51 -12.43 41.48
C SER A 85 -24.27 -11.81 40.30
N LEU A 86 -25.37 -11.11 40.60
CA LEU A 86 -26.21 -10.46 39.59
C LEU A 86 -26.44 -8.98 39.94
N PHE A 87 -26.06 -8.11 39.02
CA PHE A 87 -26.41 -6.70 39.00
C PHE A 87 -27.44 -6.48 37.89
N TYR A 88 -28.69 -6.21 38.28
CA TYR A 88 -29.81 -6.10 37.35
C TYR A 88 -30.48 -4.73 37.49
N ARG A 89 -30.56 -3.98 36.38
CA ARG A 89 -31.22 -2.66 36.33
C ARG A 89 -30.71 -1.68 37.39
N CYS A 90 -29.41 -1.76 37.70
CA CYS A 90 -28.77 -0.76 38.54
C CYS A 90 -28.54 0.52 37.73
N VAL A 91 -28.80 1.68 38.33
CA VAL A 91 -28.72 2.97 37.67
C VAL A 91 -27.89 3.94 38.49
N SER A 92 -26.96 4.62 37.82
CA SER A 92 -26.16 5.72 38.35
C SER A 92 -26.47 6.98 37.54
N SER A 93 -26.77 8.10 38.20
CA SER A 93 -26.78 9.40 37.52
C SER A 93 -25.39 10.05 37.48
N CYS A 94 -24.32 9.27 37.62
CA CYS A 94 -22.95 9.74 37.42
C CYS A 94 -22.19 8.78 36.49
N VAL A 95 -21.29 7.94 37.00
CA VAL A 95 -20.59 6.88 36.24
C VAL A 95 -20.79 5.53 36.90
N GLY A 96 -20.61 4.44 36.13
CA GLY A 96 -20.74 3.08 36.63
C GLY A 96 -22.16 2.74 37.04
N GLY A 97 -23.01 2.31 36.11
CA GLY A 97 -24.44 2.09 36.41
C GLY A 97 -24.69 1.08 37.53
N ALA A 98 -23.88 0.03 37.63
CA ALA A 98 -23.84 -0.88 38.78
C ALA A 98 -22.67 -0.56 39.72
N ILE A 99 -21.45 -0.60 39.18
CA ILE A 99 -20.23 -0.48 39.97
C ILE A 99 -19.39 0.71 39.47
N CYS A 100 -18.92 1.52 40.41
CA CYS A 100 -17.87 2.50 40.19
C CYS A 100 -16.69 2.14 41.09
N LEU A 101 -15.53 1.82 40.49
CA LEU A 101 -14.32 1.45 41.22
C LEU A 101 -13.19 2.41 40.85
N GLY A 102 -12.73 3.15 41.86
CA GLY A 102 -11.54 3.98 41.76
C GLY A 102 -10.46 3.54 42.72
N PHE A 103 -9.22 3.50 42.23
CA PHE A 103 -8.07 3.19 43.05
C PHE A 103 -6.93 4.18 42.82
N VAL A 104 -6.10 4.37 43.84
CA VAL A 104 -4.90 5.21 43.73
C VAL A 104 -3.68 4.40 43.30
N TYR A 105 -2.69 5.08 42.75
CA TYR A 105 -1.39 4.54 42.42
C TYR A 105 -0.71 3.84 43.62
N ASN A 106 0.06 2.77 43.36
CA ASN A 106 0.71 1.89 44.35
C ASN A 106 -0.24 1.16 45.31
N SER A 107 -1.48 0.92 44.91
CA SER A 107 -2.47 0.25 45.74
C SER A 107 -2.42 -1.28 45.69
N ASN A 108 -1.51 -1.95 44.96
CA ASN A 108 -1.41 -3.43 44.88
C ASN A 108 -2.79 -4.12 44.94
N CYS A 109 -3.67 -3.68 44.04
CA CYS A 109 -5.08 -4.00 44.04
C CYS A 109 -5.31 -5.25 43.20
N GLU A 110 -6.03 -6.21 43.76
CA GLU A 110 -6.52 -7.39 43.05
C GLU A 110 -8.04 -7.26 42.88
N LEU A 111 -8.52 -7.33 41.64
CA LEU A 111 -9.95 -7.37 41.31
C LEU A 111 -10.21 -8.63 40.48
N ILE A 112 -11.06 -9.51 40.97
CA ILE A 112 -11.44 -10.75 40.28
C ILE A 112 -12.95 -10.78 40.12
N ILE A 113 -13.42 -10.95 38.89
CA ILE A 113 -14.82 -11.20 38.56
C ILE A 113 -14.96 -12.64 38.09
N ILE A 114 -15.84 -13.39 38.76
CA ILE A 114 -16.13 -14.80 38.49
C ILE A 114 -17.64 -14.91 38.24
N ASN A 115 -18.02 -15.37 37.05
CA ASN A 115 -19.42 -15.66 36.67
C ASN A 115 -20.45 -14.64 37.18
N THR A 116 -20.19 -13.35 36.99
CA THR A 116 -21.03 -12.26 37.50
C THR A 116 -21.70 -11.53 36.36
N ILE A 117 -23.02 -11.40 36.45
CA ILE A 117 -23.87 -10.84 35.40
C ILE A 117 -24.14 -9.36 35.68
N PHE A 118 -23.91 -8.53 34.68
CA PHE A 118 -24.33 -7.13 34.62
C PHE A 118 -25.32 -6.96 33.48
N LYS A 119 -26.59 -6.73 33.83
CA LYS A 119 -27.69 -6.73 32.86
C LYS A 119 -28.61 -5.54 33.02
N GLU A 120 -28.90 -4.88 31.90
CA GLU A 120 -29.81 -3.72 31.85
C GLU A 120 -29.40 -2.58 32.80
N CYS A 121 -28.11 -2.49 33.16
CA CYS A 121 -27.57 -1.43 33.99
C CYS A 121 -27.38 -0.14 33.18
N GLN A 122 -27.50 1.02 33.84
CA GLN A 122 -27.48 2.31 33.16
C GLN A 122 -26.63 3.38 33.85
N SER A 123 -25.85 4.11 33.06
CA SER A 123 -25.14 5.32 33.48
C SER A 123 -25.72 6.52 32.74
N ILE A 124 -26.42 7.39 33.47
CA ILE A 124 -27.21 8.49 32.92
C ILE A 124 -26.47 9.81 33.09
N ASN A 125 -26.52 10.65 32.06
CA ASN A 125 -25.94 11.99 32.06
C ASN A 125 -26.70 12.93 33.01
N ASN A 126 -26.00 13.47 34.00
CA ASN A 126 -26.55 14.49 34.90
C ASN A 126 -26.43 15.88 34.28
N THR A 127 -27.58 16.51 34.00
CA THR A 127 -27.65 17.84 33.42
C THR A 127 -27.61 18.97 34.45
N ASN A 128 -27.38 18.68 35.74
CA ASN A 128 -27.35 19.69 36.80
C ASN A 128 -26.08 20.57 36.72
N PRO A 129 -26.20 21.89 36.46
CA PRO A 129 -25.05 22.78 36.30
C PRO A 129 -24.31 23.10 37.60
N SER A 130 -24.90 22.84 38.78
CA SER A 130 -24.25 23.13 40.08
C SER A 130 -23.20 22.10 40.49
N ILE A 131 -23.00 21.06 39.68
CA ILE A 131 -22.06 19.98 39.96
C ILE A 131 -20.98 20.03 38.88
N GLN A 132 -19.71 19.86 39.28
CA GLN A 132 -18.58 19.64 38.36
C GLN A 132 -18.72 18.33 37.52
N GLN A 133 -19.93 17.78 37.35
CA GLN A 133 -20.28 16.51 36.71
C GLN A 133 -20.56 16.63 35.21
N GLN A 134 -19.78 17.44 34.47
CA GLN A 134 -19.78 17.36 32.99
C GLN A 134 -19.36 15.96 32.46
N ARG A 135 -18.94 15.06 33.36
CA ARG A 135 -18.33 13.73 33.12
C ARG A 135 -19.17 12.53 33.56
N SER A 136 -20.47 12.70 33.78
CA SER A 136 -21.42 11.58 33.97
C SER A 136 -21.77 10.89 32.65
N GLY A 137 -22.41 9.72 32.70
CA GLY A 137 -22.88 8.97 31.54
C GLY A 137 -21.87 7.99 30.92
N PHE A 138 -20.83 7.58 31.67
CA PHE A 138 -19.87 6.58 31.23
C PHE A 138 -19.97 5.28 32.03
N GLY A 139 -19.71 4.13 31.39
CA GLY A 139 -19.68 2.82 32.02
C GLY A 139 -21.07 2.36 32.47
N GLY A 140 -21.89 1.88 31.53
CA GLY A 140 -23.31 1.58 31.79
C GLY A 140 -23.51 0.50 32.85
N ALA A 141 -22.59 -0.46 32.96
CA ALA A 141 -22.53 -1.37 34.09
C ALA A 141 -21.38 -1.03 35.03
N PHE A 142 -20.17 -0.88 34.48
CA PHE A 142 -18.95 -0.83 35.27
C PHE A 142 -18.04 0.31 34.80
N TRP A 143 -17.55 1.08 35.75
CA TRP A 143 -16.55 2.10 35.52
C TRP A 143 -15.33 1.84 36.40
N LEU A 144 -14.15 1.78 35.78
CA LEU A 144 -12.85 1.49 36.40
C LEU A 144 -11.88 2.65 36.16
N THR A 145 -11.38 3.25 37.24
CA THR A 145 -10.46 4.41 37.16
C THR A 145 -9.22 4.24 38.03
N GLN A 146 -8.15 4.92 37.65
CA GLN A 146 -6.93 5.04 38.43
C GLN A 146 -6.55 6.52 38.65
N THR A 147 -6.14 6.88 39.87
CA THR A 147 -5.53 8.18 40.18
C THR A 147 -4.01 8.05 40.38
N GLY A 148 -3.20 8.88 39.70
CA GLY A 148 -1.73 8.94 39.88
C GLY A 148 -0.92 8.39 38.68
N SER A 149 0.42 8.55 38.71
CA SER A 149 1.30 8.37 37.54
C SER A 149 1.72 6.93 37.26
N SER A 150 2.14 6.68 36.02
CA SER A 150 2.56 5.39 35.47
C SER A 150 3.97 4.97 35.95
N ASN A 151 4.07 4.03 36.90
CA ASN A 151 5.30 3.27 37.16
C ASN A 151 5.01 1.87 37.75
N GLN A 152 6.00 0.98 37.64
CA GLN A 152 5.94 -0.50 37.60
C GLN A 152 5.50 -1.23 38.89
N GLN A 153 4.23 -1.15 39.29
CA GLN A 153 3.62 -2.19 40.16
C GLN A 153 2.30 -2.69 39.57
N GLN A 154 2.18 -4.01 39.45
CA GLN A 154 1.08 -4.71 38.77
C GLN A 154 -0.09 -4.87 39.73
N ASN A 155 -1.11 -4.02 39.58
CA ASN A 155 -2.46 -4.41 39.98
C ASN A 155 -2.85 -5.63 39.15
N THR A 156 -3.62 -6.54 39.73
CA THR A 156 -4.09 -7.75 39.04
C THR A 156 -5.59 -7.62 38.83
N PHE A 157 -6.00 -7.42 37.59
CA PHE A 157 -7.41 -7.31 37.22
C PHE A 157 -7.79 -8.48 36.33
N ASP A 158 -8.71 -9.32 36.81
CA ASP A 158 -9.25 -10.44 36.07
C ASP A 158 -10.76 -10.28 35.93
N LEU A 159 -11.18 -9.74 34.78
CA LEU A 159 -12.58 -9.54 34.43
C LEU A 159 -13.13 -10.67 33.55
N ARG A 160 -12.43 -11.81 33.40
CA ARG A 160 -12.87 -12.91 32.52
C ARG A 160 -14.26 -13.44 32.85
N GLY A 161 -14.62 -13.46 34.13
CA GLY A 161 -15.95 -13.89 34.58
C GLY A 161 -17.05 -12.82 34.47
N MET A 162 -16.78 -11.66 33.87
CA MET A 162 -17.77 -10.61 33.66
C MET A 162 -18.70 -10.96 32.49
N LEU A 163 -20.01 -10.97 32.75
CA LEU A 163 -21.03 -11.23 31.74
C LEU A 163 -21.91 -9.98 31.55
N ILE A 164 -21.77 -9.28 30.43
CA ILE A 164 -22.44 -8.02 30.11
C ILE A 164 -23.59 -8.23 29.12
N TYR A 165 -24.78 -7.67 29.42
CA TYR A 165 -25.97 -7.80 28.58
C TYR A 165 -26.84 -6.54 28.59
N ASN A 166 -27.05 -5.92 27.42
CA ASN A 166 -28.01 -4.82 27.22
C ASN A 166 -27.82 -3.66 28.22
N ASN A 167 -26.58 -3.32 28.56
CA ASN A 167 -26.29 -2.16 29.40
C ASN A 167 -26.30 -0.89 28.54
N HIS A 168 -26.47 0.27 29.18
CA HIS A 168 -26.54 1.55 28.48
C HIS A 168 -25.74 2.64 29.18
N ALA A 169 -24.98 3.41 28.41
CA ALA A 169 -24.29 4.61 28.87
C ALA A 169 -24.55 5.77 27.92
N ASP A 170 -24.95 6.92 28.46
CA ASP A 170 -25.30 8.09 27.65
C ASP A 170 -24.13 8.66 26.84
N LYS A 171 -22.88 8.46 27.26
CA LYS A 171 -21.68 9.06 26.65
C LYS A 171 -20.64 8.07 26.14
N GLY A 172 -20.53 6.87 26.72
CA GLY A 172 -19.58 5.86 26.25
C GLY A 172 -19.34 4.72 27.23
N GLY A 173 -18.85 3.60 26.70
CA GLY A 173 -18.70 2.34 27.42
C GLY A 173 -20.07 1.83 27.84
N GLN A 174 -20.85 1.32 26.88
CA GLN A 174 -22.23 0.85 27.13
C GLN A 174 -22.26 -0.16 28.28
N SER A 175 -21.22 -0.99 28.41
CA SER A 175 -21.04 -1.90 29.53
C SER A 175 -19.87 -1.48 30.41
N LEU A 176 -18.65 -1.39 29.88
CA LEU A 176 -17.44 -1.08 30.61
C LEU A 176 -16.81 0.22 30.12
N TRP A 177 -16.46 1.09 31.06
CA TRP A 177 -15.58 2.22 30.82
C TRP A 177 -14.32 2.11 31.67
N VAL A 178 -13.15 2.30 31.05
CA VAL A 178 -11.87 2.33 31.76
C VAL A 178 -11.11 3.61 31.47
N ASN A 179 -10.69 4.33 32.51
CA ASN A 179 -9.75 5.44 32.38
C ASN A 179 -8.56 5.27 33.32
N MET A 180 -7.43 4.88 32.74
CA MET A 180 -6.18 4.69 33.47
C MET A 180 -4.98 4.93 32.54
N PRO A 181 -3.85 5.46 33.05
CA PRO A 181 -2.67 5.68 32.23
C PRO A 181 -2.15 4.43 31.52
N ASN A 182 -2.25 3.26 32.17
CA ASN A 182 -1.66 2.00 31.70
C ASN A 182 -2.69 1.09 30.98
N ILE A 183 -3.81 1.64 30.49
CA ILE A 183 -4.90 0.85 29.91
C ILE A 183 -4.44 -0.06 28.77
N LYS A 184 -3.50 0.41 27.95
CA LYS A 184 -2.91 -0.38 26.85
C LYS A 184 -2.20 -1.62 27.36
N GLN A 185 -1.43 -1.49 28.44
CA GLN A 185 -0.73 -2.62 29.05
C GLN A 185 -1.75 -3.63 29.58
N PHE A 186 -2.76 -3.15 30.33
CA PHE A 186 -3.80 -4.01 30.89
C PHE A 186 -4.58 -4.76 29.79
N CYS A 187 -4.97 -4.05 28.73
CA CYS A 187 -5.65 -4.65 27.58
C CYS A 187 -4.79 -5.70 26.84
N ARG A 188 -3.47 -5.66 26.98
CA ARG A 188 -2.53 -6.61 26.38
C ARG A 188 -2.07 -7.72 27.35
N GLU A 189 -2.59 -7.73 28.58
CA GLU A 189 -2.34 -8.86 29.47
C GLU A 189 -3.02 -10.12 28.92
N GLY A 190 -2.31 -11.25 28.98
CA GLY A 190 -2.78 -12.51 28.41
C GLY A 190 -2.81 -12.51 26.88
N ILE A 191 -3.78 -13.21 26.31
CA ILE A 191 -4.00 -13.32 24.86
C ILE A 191 -5.27 -12.58 24.48
N LEU A 192 -5.19 -11.70 23.47
CA LEU A 192 -6.34 -11.01 22.86
C LEU A 192 -7.28 -10.35 23.89
N GLY A 193 -6.73 -9.67 24.91
CA GLY A 193 -7.54 -8.95 25.90
C GLY A 193 -8.38 -9.83 26.83
N GLU A 194 -8.04 -11.10 27.01
CA GLU A 194 -8.83 -12.04 27.83
C GLU A 194 -9.17 -11.49 29.23
N PHE A 195 -8.25 -10.78 29.88
CA PHE A 195 -8.45 -10.27 31.25
C PHE A 195 -9.44 -9.10 31.37
N ILE A 196 -9.86 -8.48 30.27
CA ILE A 196 -10.74 -7.30 30.29
C ILE A 196 -12.08 -7.51 29.56
N LYS A 197 -12.13 -8.43 28.59
CA LYS A 197 -13.29 -8.61 27.70
C LYS A 197 -14.55 -9.17 28.36
N GLY A 198 -14.41 -10.04 29.36
CA GLY A 198 -15.55 -10.82 29.86
C GLY A 198 -16.15 -11.68 28.72
N ASN A 199 -17.46 -11.59 28.49
CA ASN A 199 -18.14 -12.25 27.36
C ASN A 199 -18.20 -11.42 26.05
N TYR A 200 -17.43 -10.32 25.92
CA TYR A 200 -17.31 -9.58 24.67
C TYR A 200 -16.65 -10.43 23.57
N SER A 201 -17.23 -10.41 22.37
CA SER A 201 -16.74 -11.08 21.17
C SER A 201 -16.26 -10.04 20.16
N ASP A 202 -15.03 -10.19 19.65
CA ASP A 202 -14.49 -9.34 18.56
C ASP A 202 -15.29 -9.49 17.26
N GLU A 203 -16.10 -10.56 17.11
CA GLU A 203 -16.91 -10.81 15.92
C GLU A 203 -18.35 -10.28 16.04
N ASP A 204 -18.95 -10.41 17.23
CA ASP A 204 -20.40 -10.26 17.40
C ASP A 204 -20.84 -9.10 18.31
N SER A 205 -19.94 -8.58 19.14
CA SER A 205 -20.29 -7.53 20.12
C SER A 205 -20.20 -6.12 19.51
N ASP A 206 -20.95 -5.16 20.05
CA ASP A 206 -20.81 -3.76 19.66
C ASP A 206 -19.53 -3.20 20.29
N GLU A 207 -18.58 -2.70 19.49
CA GLU A 207 -17.32 -2.14 20.00
C GLU A 207 -17.52 -0.99 21.02
N LYS A 208 -18.71 -0.39 21.09
CA LYS A 208 -19.07 0.61 22.10
C LYS A 208 -19.34 0.02 23.48
N ASP A 209 -19.47 -1.30 23.62
CA ASP A 209 -19.62 -1.96 24.93
C ASP A 209 -18.40 -1.73 25.81
N LEU A 210 -17.21 -1.79 25.22
CA LEU A 210 -15.93 -1.64 25.90
C LEU A 210 -15.19 -0.42 25.36
N GLU A 211 -15.25 0.69 26.10
CA GLU A 211 -14.55 1.93 25.72
C GLU A 211 -13.67 2.44 26.86
N GLY A 212 -12.70 3.28 26.52
CA GLY A 212 -11.86 3.90 27.53
C GLY A 212 -10.90 4.93 27.00
N ILE A 213 -10.02 5.39 27.88
CA ILE A 213 -9.07 6.46 27.59
C ILE A 213 -7.81 6.31 28.44
N PRO A 214 -6.60 6.49 27.88
CA PRO A 214 -5.34 6.38 28.61
C PRO A 214 -5.05 7.65 29.44
N LEU A 215 -5.95 7.99 30.37
CA LEU A 215 -5.84 9.15 31.26
C LEU A 215 -6.18 8.74 32.70
N ASP A 216 -5.46 9.28 33.67
CA ASP A 216 -5.84 9.13 35.07
C ASP A 216 -7.09 9.96 35.42
N ASP A 217 -7.68 9.61 36.56
CA ASP A 217 -8.93 10.17 37.07
C ASP A 217 -8.90 11.70 37.21
N ASN A 218 -7.78 12.26 37.67
CA ASN A 218 -7.67 13.71 37.86
C ASN A 218 -7.71 14.44 36.52
N TYR A 219 -7.04 13.91 35.49
CA TYR A 219 -7.09 14.47 34.14
C TYR A 219 -8.44 14.28 33.45
N PHE A 220 -9.09 13.16 33.71
CA PHE A 220 -10.43 12.89 33.21
C PHE A 220 -11.45 13.91 33.75
N PHE A 221 -11.46 14.17 35.07
CA PHE A 221 -12.44 15.07 35.68
C PHE A 221 -12.08 16.56 35.57
N ASN A 222 -10.81 16.92 35.75
CA ASN A 222 -10.43 18.32 36.00
C ASN A 222 -9.79 19.05 34.81
N TYR A 223 -9.22 18.33 33.83
CA TYR A 223 -8.30 18.95 32.85
C TYR A 223 -8.69 18.82 31.37
N ASN A 224 -9.58 17.90 31.00
CA ASN A 224 -10.02 17.73 29.61
C ASN A 224 -11.45 18.22 29.44
N SER A 225 -11.83 18.82 28.30
CA SER A 225 -13.23 19.16 27.96
C SER A 225 -14.01 17.91 27.52
N ILE A 226 -15.35 17.96 27.45
CA ILE A 226 -16.15 16.77 27.04
C ILE A 226 -15.86 16.39 25.60
N ASN A 227 -15.60 17.39 24.78
CA ASN A 227 -15.16 17.21 23.40
C ASN A 227 -13.78 16.54 23.37
N ASP A 228 -12.83 16.94 24.23
CA ASP A 228 -11.52 16.29 24.29
C ASP A 228 -11.61 14.81 24.70
N ILE A 229 -12.50 14.48 25.65
CA ILE A 229 -12.71 13.09 26.06
C ILE A 229 -13.35 12.28 24.95
N GLN A 230 -14.38 12.82 24.30
CA GLN A 230 -15.01 12.15 23.16
C GLN A 230 -14.03 11.96 22.01
N TYR A 231 -13.14 12.92 21.76
CA TYR A 231 -12.08 12.83 20.75
C TYR A 231 -10.99 11.80 21.10
N LYS A 232 -10.62 11.68 22.39
CA LYS A 232 -9.57 10.76 22.86
C LYS A 232 -10.10 9.36 23.23
N LYS A 233 -11.42 9.18 23.33
CA LYS A 233 -12.07 7.90 23.60
C LYS A 233 -11.67 6.87 22.55
N ARG A 234 -11.44 5.63 22.98
CA ARG A 234 -11.12 4.50 22.10
C ARG A 234 -11.95 3.29 22.49
N GLN A 235 -12.32 2.49 21.49
CA GLN A 235 -12.75 1.11 21.74
C GLN A 235 -11.55 0.34 22.29
N LEU A 236 -11.77 -0.41 23.37
CA LEU A 236 -10.67 -1.13 24.03
C LEU A 236 -10.10 -2.22 23.14
N GLU A 237 -10.91 -2.72 22.20
CA GLU A 237 -10.52 -3.71 21.21
C GLU A 237 -9.23 -3.35 20.48
N ARG A 238 -9.07 -2.07 20.13
CA ARG A 238 -7.90 -1.57 19.41
C ARG A 238 -6.57 -1.73 20.16
N TYR A 239 -6.59 -2.02 21.46
CA TYR A 239 -5.37 -2.24 22.23
C TYR A 239 -4.83 -3.67 22.13
N TRP A 240 -5.69 -4.66 21.85
CA TRP A 240 -5.30 -6.06 21.67
C TRP A 240 -5.45 -6.58 20.24
N THR A 241 -6.04 -5.77 19.34
CA THR A 241 -6.08 -6.06 17.90
C THR A 241 -5.06 -5.21 17.12
N LEU A 242 -4.79 -5.66 15.89
CA LEU A 242 -3.93 -4.96 14.94
C LEU A 242 -4.80 -4.15 13.95
N PRO A 243 -4.23 -3.11 13.31
CA PRO A 243 -4.92 -2.39 12.24
C PRO A 243 -5.45 -3.33 11.15
N THR A 244 -6.59 -3.00 10.57
CA THR A 244 -7.26 -3.82 9.55
C THR A 244 -6.30 -4.22 8.43
N ASN A 245 -6.29 -5.52 8.08
CA ASN A 245 -5.39 -6.13 7.08
C ASN A 245 -3.88 -5.91 7.36
N ASN A 246 -3.50 -5.62 8.60
CA ASN A 246 -2.14 -5.26 9.00
C ASN A 246 -1.60 -4.05 8.19
N ILE A 247 -2.45 -3.07 7.90
CA ILE A 247 -2.09 -1.83 7.20
C ILE A 247 -1.89 -0.71 8.22
N TRP A 248 -0.65 -0.24 8.39
CA TRP A 248 -0.37 0.93 9.20
C TRP A 248 -0.49 2.19 8.36
N HIS A 249 -1.53 2.96 8.62
CA HIS A 249 -1.85 4.16 7.88
C HIS A 249 -1.00 5.34 8.32
N ILE A 250 -0.61 6.18 7.36
CA ILE A 250 0.10 7.44 7.58
C ILE A 250 -0.65 8.62 6.99
N LEU A 251 -0.50 9.79 7.64
CA LEU A 251 -1.09 11.04 7.21
C LEU A 251 -0.24 12.20 7.72
N ASN A 252 0.00 13.20 6.86
CA ASN A 252 0.53 14.50 7.31
C ASN A 252 -0.21 15.69 6.67
N ARG A 253 -1.23 15.42 5.84
CA ARG A 253 -2.20 16.41 5.34
C ARG A 253 -3.39 16.45 6.28
N ASN A 254 -3.17 17.07 7.42
CA ASN A 254 -4.11 17.09 8.53
C ASN A 254 -5.40 17.87 8.19
N THR A 255 -6.48 17.49 8.85
CA THR A 255 -7.75 18.24 8.91
C THR A 255 -8.11 18.50 10.38
N ASP A 256 -9.24 19.16 10.62
CA ASP A 256 -9.78 19.29 11.98
C ASP A 256 -10.23 17.92 12.56
N ASP A 257 -10.63 16.98 11.69
CA ASP A 257 -11.19 15.69 12.09
C ASP A 257 -10.12 14.58 12.23
N ILE A 258 -9.07 14.62 11.40
CA ILE A 258 -8.02 13.60 11.40
C ILE A 258 -6.62 14.20 11.23
N GLN A 259 -5.71 13.75 12.10
CA GLN A 259 -4.33 14.20 12.14
C GLN A 259 -3.38 13.02 12.36
N GLY A 260 -2.27 12.99 11.63
CA GLY A 260 -1.22 12.03 11.89
C GLY A 260 -0.44 12.36 13.15
N ALA A 261 -0.17 11.35 13.97
CA ALA A 261 0.66 11.49 15.17
C ALA A 261 1.49 10.23 15.42
N ASP A 262 2.80 10.41 15.60
CA ASP A 262 3.70 9.32 15.97
C ASP A 262 3.57 8.99 17.45
N LYS A 263 2.70 8.03 17.75
CA LYS A 263 2.42 7.53 19.09
C LYS A 263 2.25 6.02 19.00
N SER A 264 2.42 5.34 20.14
CA SER A 264 2.48 3.88 20.17
C SER A 264 1.19 3.19 19.70
N GLU A 265 0.07 3.92 19.60
CA GLU A 265 -1.22 3.41 19.16
C GLU A 265 -1.54 3.76 17.70
N CYS A 266 -0.68 4.52 17.00
CA CYS A 266 -0.95 4.95 15.64
C CYS A 266 -0.91 3.78 14.63
N GLY A 267 -1.52 4.00 13.47
CA GLY A 267 -1.54 3.04 12.35
C GLY A 267 -2.95 2.69 11.88
N TRP A 268 -3.97 3.05 12.65
CA TRP A 268 -5.36 2.98 12.20
C TRP A 268 -5.63 4.09 11.17
N PHE A 269 -6.56 3.85 10.24
CA PHE A 269 -6.86 4.85 9.20
C PHE A 269 -7.47 6.14 9.75
N ASP A 270 -8.11 6.09 10.93
CA ASP A 270 -8.69 7.21 11.69
C ASP A 270 -7.77 7.70 12.83
N MET A 271 -6.63 7.04 13.02
CA MET A 271 -5.55 7.47 13.92
C MET A 271 -4.19 7.11 13.29
N PRO A 272 -3.86 7.76 12.17
CA PRO A 272 -2.67 7.42 11.39
C PRO A 272 -1.39 7.86 12.08
N CYS A 273 -0.29 7.21 11.74
CA CYS A 273 1.04 7.69 12.12
C CYS A 273 1.39 8.94 11.29
N LEU A 274 2.31 9.76 11.79
CA LEU A 274 2.70 10.99 11.08
C LEU A 274 3.73 10.72 9.99
N ASN A 275 4.64 9.77 10.17
CA ASN A 275 5.69 9.49 9.18
C ASN A 275 5.97 8.00 8.92
N PHE A 276 6.63 7.77 7.78
CA PHE A 276 7.04 6.45 7.30
C PHE A 276 8.01 5.72 8.25
N ASP A 277 8.97 6.43 8.85
CA ASP A 277 9.97 5.81 9.72
C ASP A 277 9.34 5.24 10.99
N TYR A 278 8.51 6.05 11.65
CA TYR A 278 7.79 5.64 12.85
C TYR A 278 6.83 4.50 12.55
N ALA A 279 6.04 4.58 11.47
CA ALA A 279 5.15 3.50 11.07
C ALA A 279 5.91 2.18 10.86
N GLN A 280 7.09 2.22 10.22
CA GLN A 280 7.91 1.03 10.05
C GLN A 280 8.39 0.44 11.37
N ARG A 281 8.85 1.27 12.31
CA ARG A 281 9.29 0.81 13.64
C ARG A 281 8.11 0.25 14.44
N GLN A 282 6.94 0.88 14.32
CA GLN A 282 5.71 0.41 14.96
C GLN A 282 5.27 -0.96 14.43
N ILE A 283 5.37 -1.21 13.12
CA ILE A 283 5.07 -2.54 12.56
C ILE A 283 6.01 -3.61 13.15
N SER A 284 7.31 -3.33 13.23
CA SER A 284 8.26 -4.26 13.88
C SER A 284 7.91 -4.48 15.35
N TYR A 285 7.53 -3.42 16.07
CA TYR A 285 7.15 -3.52 17.47
C TYR A 285 5.91 -4.39 17.67
N GLU A 286 4.85 -4.18 16.88
CA GLU A 286 3.56 -4.84 17.06
C GLU A 286 3.53 -6.27 16.49
N LEU A 287 4.19 -6.53 15.35
CA LEU A 287 4.22 -7.88 14.73
C LEU A 287 5.36 -8.76 15.24
N GLY A 288 6.43 -8.17 15.79
CA GLY A 288 7.63 -8.89 16.19
C GLY A 288 7.52 -9.73 17.46
N GLY A 289 6.46 -9.56 18.25
CA GLY A 289 6.16 -10.37 19.44
C GLY A 289 7.09 -10.19 20.66
N ILE A 290 8.17 -9.40 20.55
CA ILE A 290 9.17 -9.19 21.62
C ILE A 290 9.16 -7.73 22.14
N ASN A 291 8.17 -6.92 21.76
CA ASN A 291 8.09 -5.49 22.11
C ASN A 291 9.38 -4.71 21.73
N SER A 292 9.91 -4.98 20.54
CA SER A 292 11.12 -4.32 20.02
C SER A 292 10.87 -3.73 18.63
N GLU A 293 11.24 -2.46 18.44
CA GLU A 293 11.24 -1.77 17.14
C GLU A 293 12.23 -2.41 16.15
N SER A 294 13.14 -3.28 16.62
CA SER A 294 14.13 -3.98 15.79
C SER A 294 13.74 -5.41 15.42
N SER A 295 12.51 -5.82 15.70
CA SER A 295 12.07 -7.19 15.42
C SER A 295 11.95 -7.42 13.92
N ILE A 296 12.43 -8.59 13.47
CA ILE A 296 12.29 -9.02 12.08
C ILE A 296 10.86 -9.47 11.84
N VAL A 297 10.26 -8.95 10.77
CA VAL A 297 8.87 -9.25 10.39
C VAL A 297 8.79 -9.67 8.93
N ASP A 298 7.79 -10.50 8.66
CA ASP A 298 7.54 -11.09 7.36
C ASP A 298 7.27 -10.06 6.27
N GLU A 299 6.50 -9.02 6.58
CA GLU A 299 6.10 -7.96 5.66
C GLU A 299 5.76 -6.70 6.44
N LYS A 300 6.05 -5.54 5.84
CA LYS A 300 5.55 -4.23 6.32
C LYS A 300 4.62 -3.61 5.29
N LYS A 301 3.39 -3.31 5.68
CA LYS A 301 2.38 -2.70 4.82
C LYS A 301 1.97 -1.32 5.35
N ILE A 302 2.18 -0.31 4.53
CA ILE A 302 1.95 1.11 4.88
C ILE A 302 0.81 1.63 4.02
N GLY A 303 -0.23 2.13 4.68
CA GLY A 303 -1.41 2.71 4.03
C GLY A 303 -1.28 4.22 3.89
N ILE A 304 -1.57 4.77 2.72
CA ILE A 304 -1.72 6.22 2.56
C ILE A 304 -3.19 6.58 2.75
N CYS A 305 -3.50 7.43 3.73
CA CYS A 305 -4.85 7.92 3.97
C CYS A 305 -5.39 8.69 2.75
N GLN A 306 -6.72 8.73 2.60
CA GLN A 306 -7.40 9.35 1.44
C GLN A 306 -7.02 10.82 1.20
N LEU A 307 -6.72 11.57 2.27
CA LEU A 307 -6.28 12.97 2.19
C LEU A 307 -4.90 13.12 1.51
N GLY A 308 -4.12 12.04 1.47
CA GLY A 308 -2.80 11.94 0.87
C GLY A 308 -1.66 12.30 1.83
N TYR A 309 -0.44 12.26 1.30
CA TYR A 309 0.78 12.43 2.07
C TYR A 309 1.80 13.30 1.33
N ASP A 310 2.39 14.26 2.04
CA ASP A 310 3.47 15.10 1.54
C ASP A 310 4.82 14.50 1.91
N LEU A 311 5.53 13.94 0.93
CA LEU A 311 6.86 13.38 1.11
C LEU A 311 7.90 14.49 1.12
N LYS A 312 8.26 14.95 2.33
CA LYS A 312 9.26 16.00 2.56
C LYS A 312 10.68 15.47 2.77
N SER A 313 10.79 14.19 3.10
CA SER A 313 12.04 13.49 3.39
C SER A 313 12.11 12.22 2.56
N ARG A 314 13.31 11.88 2.10
CA ARG A 314 13.58 10.64 1.38
C ARG A 314 13.34 9.40 2.24
N ILE A 315 13.04 8.29 1.59
CA ILE A 315 12.89 6.98 2.20
C ILE A 315 13.96 6.06 1.62
N GLU A 316 14.68 5.38 2.50
CA GLU A 316 15.64 4.35 2.12
C GLU A 316 15.20 3.04 2.78
N TYR A 317 14.96 2.02 1.95
CA TYR A 317 14.62 0.69 2.40
C TYR A 317 15.85 -0.21 2.25
N ASN A 318 16.38 -0.67 3.38
CA ASN A 318 17.49 -1.61 3.46
C ASN A 318 17.11 -2.68 4.49
N PRO A 319 17.11 -3.98 4.17
CA PRO A 319 16.62 -5.03 5.07
C PRO A 319 17.23 -5.00 6.46
N ASP A 320 18.51 -4.65 6.57
CA ASP A 320 19.23 -4.58 7.86
C ASP A 320 18.70 -3.46 8.77
N GLN A 321 18.15 -2.39 8.18
CA GLN A 321 17.63 -1.22 8.90
C GLN A 321 16.13 -1.34 9.16
N ILE A 322 15.38 -1.89 8.20
CA ILE A 322 13.91 -1.95 8.29
C ILE A 322 13.41 -3.30 8.78
N HIS A 323 14.31 -4.27 9.01
CA HIS A 323 14.00 -5.60 9.56
C HIS A 323 12.93 -6.38 8.77
N THR A 324 12.91 -6.22 7.45
CA THR A 324 12.11 -7.03 6.53
C THR A 324 12.68 -6.94 5.12
N THR A 325 12.37 -7.92 4.28
CA THR A 325 12.64 -7.87 2.84
C THR A 325 11.41 -7.54 2.01
N ARG A 326 10.21 -7.51 2.60
CA ARG A 326 8.94 -7.25 1.89
C ARG A 326 8.26 -6.00 2.42
N VAL A 327 8.06 -5.03 1.54
CA VAL A 327 7.37 -3.79 1.89
C VAL A 327 6.31 -3.48 0.83
N GLN A 328 5.13 -3.09 1.31
CA GLN A 328 4.04 -2.61 0.46
C GLN A 328 3.63 -1.20 0.86
N ILE A 329 3.45 -0.31 -0.12
CA ILE A 329 2.73 0.95 0.03
C ILE A 329 1.40 0.81 -0.70
N VAL A 330 0.30 1.04 0.01
CA VAL A 330 -1.05 0.82 -0.52
C VAL A 330 -1.95 2.00 -0.20
N LYS A 331 -3.01 2.17 -0.98
CA LYS A 331 -4.08 3.11 -0.61
C LYS A 331 -4.84 2.68 0.65
N GLN A 332 -5.59 3.61 1.23
CA GLN A 332 -6.32 3.41 2.48
C GLN A 332 -7.19 2.15 2.44
N LEU A 333 -7.02 1.29 3.45
CA LEU A 333 -7.78 0.06 3.66
C LEU A 333 -7.79 -0.91 2.46
N TYR A 334 -6.69 -0.95 1.69
CA TYR A 334 -6.51 -1.83 0.53
C TYR A 334 -6.83 -3.31 0.80
N GLY A 335 -7.56 -3.94 -0.13
CA GLY A 335 -8.01 -5.32 -0.05
C GLY A 335 -9.18 -5.55 0.90
N THR A 336 -9.85 -4.50 1.39
CA THR A 336 -11.02 -4.61 2.28
C THR A 336 -12.29 -4.10 1.58
N LYS A 337 -13.46 -4.42 2.16
CA LYS A 337 -14.74 -3.85 1.71
C LYS A 337 -14.88 -2.33 1.95
N LYS A 338 -13.99 -1.75 2.76
CA LYS A 338 -13.94 -0.31 3.10
C LYS A 338 -12.74 0.39 2.43
N GLU A 339 -12.12 -0.26 1.44
CA GLU A 339 -11.06 0.33 0.63
C GLU A 339 -11.53 1.65 0.01
N MET A 340 -10.64 2.65 -0.02
CA MET A 340 -10.99 3.93 -0.65
C MET A 340 -11.20 3.81 -2.16
N GLU A 341 -12.11 4.63 -2.69
CA GLU A 341 -12.27 4.83 -4.13
C GLU A 341 -11.08 5.58 -4.73
N GLY A 342 -10.73 5.26 -5.97
CA GLY A 342 -9.58 5.84 -6.65
C GLY A 342 -8.25 5.46 -6.00
N ASN A 343 -7.25 6.33 -6.20
CA ASN A 343 -5.90 6.19 -5.68
C ASN A 343 -5.66 7.16 -4.52
N ALA A 344 -4.81 6.76 -3.57
CA ALA A 344 -4.27 7.70 -2.58
C ALA A 344 -3.12 8.50 -3.19
N GLN A 345 -2.85 9.70 -2.70
CA GLN A 345 -1.84 10.58 -3.31
C GLN A 345 -0.60 10.73 -2.44
N ILE A 346 0.59 10.62 -3.04
CA ILE A 346 1.86 11.06 -2.47
C ILE A 346 2.37 12.24 -3.28
N LYS A 347 2.59 13.39 -2.64
CA LYS A 347 3.23 14.56 -3.26
C LYS A 347 4.68 14.68 -2.82
N ILE A 348 5.58 14.69 -3.79
CA ILE A 348 6.99 14.96 -3.57
C ILE A 348 7.17 16.46 -3.29
N MET A 349 7.68 16.81 -2.11
CA MET A 349 7.84 18.19 -1.65
C MET A 349 9.32 18.58 -1.59
N LYS A 350 9.87 19.06 -2.72
CA LYS A 350 11.25 19.55 -2.79
C LYS A 350 11.40 20.92 -2.12
N GLU A 351 10.39 21.77 -2.22
CA GLU A 351 10.37 23.14 -1.73
C GLU A 351 11.58 23.96 -2.27
N THR A 352 12.00 25.02 -1.58
CA THR A 352 13.11 25.89 -2.02
C THR A 352 14.51 25.34 -1.69
N ASP A 353 14.60 24.17 -1.07
CA ASP A 353 15.88 23.60 -0.62
C ASP A 353 16.49 22.68 -1.69
N ASN A 354 17.38 23.24 -2.49
CA ASN A 354 18.10 22.52 -3.55
C ASN A 354 18.98 21.36 -3.02
N ASN A 355 19.26 21.30 -1.72
CA ASN A 355 20.09 20.24 -1.12
C ASN A 355 19.31 18.96 -0.80
N ARG A 356 17.97 19.03 -0.70
CA ARG A 356 17.13 17.85 -0.38
C ARG A 356 17.22 16.75 -1.43
N ASP A 357 17.48 17.14 -2.66
CA ASP A 357 17.54 16.22 -3.79
C ASP A 357 19.01 15.91 -4.17
N SER A 358 19.87 16.92 -4.33
CA SER A 358 21.18 16.82 -5.00
C SER A 358 22.21 15.82 -4.43
N SER A 359 22.08 15.38 -3.17
CA SER A 359 23.04 14.49 -2.50
C SER A 359 22.66 13.01 -2.47
N TYR A 360 21.53 12.62 -3.06
CA TYR A 360 20.96 11.27 -2.93
C TYR A 360 20.72 10.56 -4.26
N ASN A 361 20.29 9.29 -4.20
CA ASN A 361 20.02 8.49 -5.39
C ASN A 361 18.56 8.55 -5.88
N GLY A 362 17.59 8.74 -4.97
CA GLY A 362 16.17 8.88 -5.29
C GLY A 362 15.33 9.15 -4.04
N TRP A 363 14.09 9.60 -4.24
CA TRP A 363 13.16 9.91 -3.16
C TRP A 363 12.71 8.68 -2.38
N ILE A 364 12.54 7.55 -3.07
CA ILE A 364 12.36 6.22 -2.51
C ILE A 364 13.48 5.33 -3.06
N SER A 365 14.41 4.94 -2.19
CA SER A 365 15.58 4.13 -2.55
C SER A 365 15.43 2.70 -2.02
N LEU A 366 15.52 1.70 -2.91
CA LEU A 366 15.35 0.28 -2.56
C LEU A 366 16.68 -0.47 -2.59
N LEU A 367 17.29 -0.72 -1.44
CA LEU A 367 18.63 -1.28 -1.32
C LEU A 367 18.61 -2.79 -0.98
N ASN A 368 19.65 -3.53 -1.38
CA ASN A 368 20.00 -4.86 -0.85
C ASN A 368 18.88 -5.94 -0.84
N GLY A 369 18.16 -6.17 -1.94
CA GLY A 369 17.26 -7.33 -2.08
C GLY A 369 15.82 -7.11 -1.58
N ILE A 370 15.38 -5.87 -1.47
CA ILE A 370 13.99 -5.53 -1.12
C ILE A 370 13.02 -5.94 -2.23
N ASN A 371 11.94 -6.62 -1.85
CA ASN A 371 10.72 -6.78 -2.64
C ASN A 371 9.73 -5.67 -2.25
N PHE A 372 9.56 -4.72 -3.16
CA PHE A 372 8.75 -3.53 -2.95
C PHE A 372 7.52 -3.56 -3.85
N GLN A 373 6.35 -3.29 -3.26
CA GLN A 373 5.11 -3.20 -4.01
C GLN A 373 4.40 -1.88 -3.74
N ILE A 374 3.81 -1.29 -4.78
CA ILE A 374 2.96 -0.11 -4.66
C ILE A 374 1.64 -0.36 -5.36
N HIS A 375 0.53 -0.19 -4.64
CA HIS A 375 -0.83 -0.43 -5.15
C HIS A 375 -1.72 0.78 -4.95
N GLY A 376 -2.23 1.34 -6.06
CA GLY A 376 -3.26 2.39 -6.03
C GLY A 376 -2.76 3.75 -5.52
N ILE A 377 -1.58 4.19 -5.95
CA ILE A 377 -0.97 5.45 -5.50
C ILE A 377 -0.72 6.39 -6.68
N ASP A 378 -1.09 7.66 -6.52
CA ASP A 378 -0.73 8.74 -7.44
C ASP A 378 0.47 9.52 -6.89
N PHE A 379 1.56 9.52 -7.64
CA PHE A 379 2.71 10.38 -7.41
C PHE A 379 2.57 11.68 -8.20
N ILE A 380 2.60 12.79 -7.46
CA ILE A 380 2.70 14.15 -8.00
C ILE A 380 3.90 14.85 -7.35
N GLN A 381 4.23 16.04 -7.82
CA GLN A 381 5.27 16.88 -7.22
C GLN A 381 4.75 18.29 -6.92
N ASP A 382 5.53 19.06 -6.16
CA ASP A 382 5.38 20.51 -6.13
C ASP A 382 5.90 21.16 -7.42
N GLU A 383 5.83 22.50 -7.51
CA GLU A 383 6.24 23.25 -8.71
C GLU A 383 7.75 23.20 -8.99
N LYS A 384 8.53 22.45 -8.19
CA LYS A 384 9.98 22.47 -8.22
C LYS A 384 10.50 21.25 -8.96
N GLN A 385 11.37 21.52 -9.93
CA GLN A 385 12.01 20.48 -10.72
C GLN A 385 12.88 19.57 -9.84
N LEU A 386 12.64 18.26 -9.93
CA LEU A 386 13.44 17.24 -9.24
C LEU A 386 14.79 17.04 -9.94
N LEU A 387 15.78 16.53 -9.21
CA LEU A 387 17.11 16.18 -9.71
C LEU A 387 17.34 14.67 -9.73
N ASN A 388 16.70 13.92 -8.83
CA ASN A 388 16.80 12.46 -8.78
C ASN A 388 15.46 11.76 -9.02
N PRO A 389 15.51 10.47 -9.39
CA PRO A 389 14.34 9.62 -9.52
C PRO A 389 13.40 9.66 -8.33
N ILE A 390 12.10 9.50 -8.59
CA ILE A 390 11.14 9.24 -7.52
C ILE A 390 11.44 7.87 -6.90
N ILE A 391 11.64 6.86 -7.74
CA ILE A 391 12.03 5.51 -7.29
C ILE A 391 13.40 5.17 -7.85
N TYR A 392 14.35 4.94 -6.96
CA TYR A 392 15.68 4.45 -7.29
C TYR A 392 15.84 3.04 -6.73
N LEU A 393 16.09 2.08 -7.60
CA LEU A 393 16.42 0.74 -7.17
C LEU A 393 17.94 0.68 -6.96
N ASN A 394 18.38 -0.14 -5.98
CA ASN A 394 19.67 -0.26 -5.26
C ASN A 394 20.22 -1.65 -4.84
N GLY A 395 19.98 -2.80 -5.49
CA GLY A 395 20.60 -4.05 -5.00
C GLY A 395 20.35 -5.33 -5.79
N ILE A 396 21.20 -6.35 -5.55
CA ILE A 396 21.04 -7.70 -6.13
C ILE A 396 19.71 -8.31 -5.64
N SER A 397 18.93 -8.89 -6.54
CA SER A 397 17.65 -9.57 -6.25
C SER A 397 16.52 -8.69 -5.71
N SER A 398 16.65 -7.36 -5.74
CA SER A 398 15.52 -6.47 -5.44
C SER A 398 14.45 -6.58 -6.54
N SER A 399 13.18 -6.40 -6.16
CA SER A 399 12.07 -6.37 -7.11
C SER A 399 11.13 -5.21 -6.82
N LEU A 400 10.54 -4.68 -7.88
CA LEU A 400 9.54 -3.62 -7.82
C LEU A 400 8.29 -4.06 -8.57
N GLU A 401 7.16 -4.01 -7.88
CA GLU A 401 5.83 -4.21 -8.46
C GLU A 401 5.01 -2.93 -8.30
N LEU A 402 4.50 -2.41 -9.41
CA LEU A 402 3.57 -1.29 -9.45
C LEU A 402 2.26 -1.77 -10.05
N ASN A 403 1.16 -1.51 -9.36
CA ASN A 403 -0.19 -1.80 -9.85
C ASN A 403 -1.11 -0.60 -9.64
N SER A 404 -1.72 -0.11 -10.72
CA SER A 404 -2.63 1.04 -10.66
C SER A 404 -1.96 2.27 -10.05
N VAL A 405 -0.68 2.49 -10.38
CA VAL A 405 0.12 3.63 -9.91
C VAL A 405 0.22 4.68 -11.00
N SER A 406 0.06 5.95 -10.64
CA SER A 406 0.19 7.07 -11.57
C SER A 406 1.39 7.95 -11.24
N PHE A 407 2.08 8.46 -12.24
CA PHE A 407 3.07 9.54 -12.14
C PHE A 407 2.61 10.70 -13.02
N ILE A 408 2.19 11.79 -12.39
CA ILE A 408 1.46 12.89 -13.05
C ILE A 408 2.18 14.21 -12.80
N GLU A 409 2.35 15.01 -13.86
CA GLU A 409 2.91 16.38 -13.80
C GLU A 409 4.33 16.43 -13.18
N ILE A 410 5.17 15.45 -13.54
CA ILE A 410 6.53 15.34 -13.01
C ILE A 410 7.54 16.02 -13.93
N ASN A 411 8.32 16.93 -13.38
CA ASN A 411 9.40 17.65 -14.05
C ASN A 411 10.71 17.32 -13.36
N ILE A 412 11.64 16.70 -14.08
CA ILE A 412 12.94 16.30 -13.55
C ILE A 412 14.05 16.83 -14.47
N ALA A 413 15.15 17.29 -13.90
CA ALA A 413 16.40 17.59 -14.61
C ALA A 413 17.53 16.79 -13.95
N PRO A 414 17.73 15.52 -14.37
CA PRO A 414 18.84 14.72 -13.91
C PRO A 414 20.16 15.47 -14.11
N ASN A 415 21.01 15.47 -13.07
CA ASN A 415 22.37 15.99 -13.22
C ASN A 415 23.23 15.02 -14.06
N ASN A 416 24.41 15.48 -14.50
CA ASN A 416 25.29 14.72 -15.40
C ASN A 416 25.81 13.38 -14.81
N ASN A 417 25.53 13.06 -13.53
CA ASN A 417 26.07 11.90 -12.83
C ASN A 417 25.06 10.73 -12.69
N ASN A 418 24.37 10.40 -13.78
CA ASN A 418 23.89 9.05 -14.10
C ASN A 418 22.51 8.57 -13.61
N ARG A 419 21.60 9.40 -13.07
CA ARG A 419 20.28 8.93 -12.61
C ARG A 419 19.14 9.51 -13.43
N LYS A 420 18.90 8.92 -14.59
CA LYS A 420 18.21 9.57 -15.70
C LYS A 420 16.74 9.15 -15.86
N GLY A 421 16.03 8.80 -14.78
CA GLY A 421 14.61 8.50 -14.93
C GLY A 421 13.73 8.76 -13.73
N ILE A 422 12.41 8.69 -13.94
CA ILE A 422 11.44 8.77 -12.84
C ILE A 422 11.54 7.52 -11.98
N ILE A 423 11.64 6.37 -12.65
CA ILE A 423 12.06 5.10 -12.06
C ILE A 423 13.39 4.73 -12.69
N TYR A 424 14.42 4.63 -11.86
CA TYR A 424 15.76 4.25 -12.29
C TYR A 424 16.17 2.93 -11.66
N ASN A 425 16.34 1.91 -12.51
CA ASN A 425 16.80 0.58 -12.14
C ASN A 425 18.25 0.38 -12.61
N ASN A 426 19.09 -0.05 -11.68
CA ASN A 426 20.54 -0.05 -11.80
C ASN A 426 21.21 -1.40 -11.48
N PHE A 427 20.51 -2.54 -11.64
CA PHE A 427 20.98 -3.85 -11.13
C PHE A 427 21.14 -4.97 -12.14
N ASN A 428 21.91 -5.95 -11.67
CA ASN A 428 21.85 -7.35 -12.07
C ASN A 428 20.65 -8.06 -11.44
N ASN A 429 19.86 -8.75 -12.28
CA ASN A 429 18.76 -9.66 -11.89
C ASN A 429 17.55 -8.98 -11.21
N ALA A 430 17.35 -7.68 -11.40
CA ALA A 430 16.14 -7.03 -10.91
C ALA A 430 14.89 -7.48 -11.69
N LYS A 431 13.80 -7.66 -10.95
CA LYS A 431 12.47 -7.93 -11.51
C LYS A 431 11.62 -6.67 -11.38
N LEU A 432 11.13 -6.15 -12.50
CA LEU A 432 10.23 -5.01 -12.57
C LEU A 432 8.89 -5.44 -13.18
N ASN A 433 7.81 -5.28 -12.45
CA ASN A 433 6.45 -5.49 -12.93
C ASN A 433 5.68 -4.18 -12.83
N VAL A 434 5.19 -3.65 -13.95
CA VAL A 434 4.41 -2.41 -14.01
C VAL A 434 3.09 -2.75 -14.68
N THR A 435 1.97 -2.63 -13.94
CA THR A 435 0.66 -3.08 -14.40
C THR A 435 -0.38 -1.98 -14.19
N ASN A 436 -1.18 -1.69 -15.24
CA ASN A 436 -2.26 -0.70 -15.18
C ASN A 436 -1.79 0.69 -14.69
N CYS A 437 -0.55 1.07 -14.99
CA CYS A 437 0.03 2.33 -14.54
C CYS A 437 -0.15 3.45 -15.58
N LEU A 438 -0.17 4.69 -15.08
CA LEU A 438 -0.24 5.90 -15.89
C LEU A 438 1.02 6.74 -15.68
N PHE A 439 1.65 7.17 -16.77
CA PHE A 439 2.74 8.15 -16.79
C PHE A 439 2.28 9.29 -17.68
N GLU A 440 1.97 10.45 -17.11
CA GLU A 440 1.32 11.54 -17.83
C GLU A 440 1.92 12.91 -17.51
N ASN A 441 2.12 13.73 -18.55
CA ASN A 441 2.66 15.09 -18.44
C ASN A 441 4.03 15.11 -17.75
N ILE A 442 4.99 14.37 -18.30
CA ILE A 442 6.33 14.23 -17.73
C ILE A 442 7.36 14.96 -18.60
N SER A 443 8.12 15.88 -17.99
CA SER A 443 9.22 16.59 -18.66
C SER A 443 10.57 16.25 -18.04
N ILE A 444 11.47 15.66 -18.84
CA ILE A 444 12.81 15.27 -18.43
C ILE A 444 13.84 16.15 -19.12
N GLN A 445 14.28 17.21 -18.46
CA GLN A 445 15.10 18.30 -19.02
C GLN A 445 16.62 18.04 -18.94
N GLY A 446 17.04 16.77 -18.80
CA GLY A 446 18.44 16.35 -18.72
C GLY A 446 18.84 15.34 -19.81
N VAL A 447 20.14 15.14 -20.00
CA VAL A 447 20.73 14.29 -21.05
C VAL A 447 20.57 12.81 -20.73
N GLY A 448 19.85 12.08 -21.59
CA GLY A 448 19.60 10.64 -21.51
C GLY A 448 18.41 10.23 -20.64
N GLY A 449 17.44 11.12 -20.45
CA GLY A 449 16.28 10.93 -19.60
C GLY A 449 15.21 9.97 -20.11
N SER A 450 14.54 9.20 -19.22
CA SER A 450 13.39 8.33 -19.54
C SER A 450 12.42 8.19 -18.35
N ALA A 451 11.13 7.95 -18.58
CA ALA A 451 10.21 7.66 -17.48
C ALA A 451 10.63 6.37 -16.74
N LEU A 452 10.88 5.30 -17.49
CA LEU A 452 11.47 4.04 -17.02
C LEU A 452 12.88 3.89 -17.60
N ARG A 453 13.89 3.94 -16.73
CA ARG A 453 15.29 3.74 -17.11
C ARG A 453 15.79 2.42 -16.51
N LEU A 454 16.09 1.45 -17.37
CA LEU A 454 16.59 0.13 -17.02
C LEU A 454 18.02 0.01 -17.53
N GLU A 455 18.99 0.41 -16.72
CA GLU A 455 20.40 0.55 -17.15
C GLU A 455 21.29 -0.49 -16.45
N SER A 456 22.29 -1.00 -17.17
CA SER A 456 23.26 -1.94 -16.62
C SER A 456 24.57 -1.25 -16.29
N ASN A 457 24.89 -1.17 -15.00
CA ASN A 457 26.20 -0.70 -14.54
C ASN A 457 27.31 -1.77 -14.59
N ALA A 458 26.98 -3.03 -14.87
CA ALA A 458 27.98 -4.08 -15.05
C ALA A 458 28.65 -3.91 -16.43
N GLN A 459 29.89 -3.45 -16.43
CA GLN A 459 30.75 -3.50 -17.62
C GLN A 459 31.78 -4.62 -17.40
N PRO A 460 32.05 -5.51 -18.39
CA PRO A 460 31.68 -5.41 -19.81
C PRO A 460 30.38 -6.14 -20.21
N ILE A 461 29.59 -6.70 -19.28
CA ILE A 461 28.42 -7.54 -19.60
C ILE A 461 27.13 -6.83 -19.16
N ILE A 462 26.22 -6.50 -20.09
CA ILE A 462 24.90 -5.98 -19.71
C ILE A 462 24.19 -6.98 -18.80
N SER A 463 23.51 -6.46 -17.79
CA SER A 463 22.83 -7.21 -16.77
C SER A 463 21.53 -7.88 -17.24
N SER A 464 21.20 -9.03 -16.63
CA SER A 464 19.93 -9.73 -16.87
C SER A 464 18.77 -9.01 -16.17
N ILE A 465 18.20 -7.97 -16.78
CA ILE A 465 16.99 -7.30 -16.27
C ILE A 465 15.75 -8.05 -16.76
N LYS A 466 14.77 -8.32 -15.88
CA LYS A 466 13.47 -8.88 -16.26
C LYS A 466 12.36 -7.87 -15.94
N ALA A 467 11.83 -7.24 -16.98
CA ALA A 467 10.78 -6.24 -16.90
C ALA A 467 9.52 -6.65 -17.68
N SER A 468 8.36 -6.45 -17.09
CA SER A 468 7.05 -6.59 -17.73
C SER A 468 6.23 -5.33 -17.49
N ILE A 469 5.72 -4.75 -18.58
CA ILE A 469 4.87 -3.56 -18.59
C ILE A 469 3.57 -3.96 -19.27
N THR A 470 2.48 -3.95 -18.53
CA THR A 470 1.19 -4.49 -18.99
C THR A 470 0.07 -3.51 -18.68
N GLY A 471 -0.84 -3.24 -19.62
CA GLY A 471 -1.99 -2.39 -19.30
C GLY A 471 -1.64 -0.90 -19.12
N CYS A 472 -0.46 -0.45 -19.53
CA CYS A 472 0.10 0.85 -19.11
C CYS A 472 -0.10 1.96 -20.15
N GLN A 473 -0.16 3.20 -19.68
CA GLN A 473 -0.31 4.38 -20.52
C GLN A 473 0.84 5.36 -20.27
N PHE A 474 1.53 5.76 -21.34
CA PHE A 474 2.57 6.77 -21.36
C PHE A 474 2.10 7.90 -22.26
N ARG A 475 1.82 9.07 -21.67
CA ARG A 475 1.17 10.20 -22.34
C ARG A 475 1.95 11.48 -22.13
N ASN A 476 2.23 12.21 -23.22
CA ASN A 476 2.88 13.51 -23.16
C ASN A 476 4.17 13.46 -22.32
N ILE A 477 5.13 12.64 -22.77
CA ILE A 477 6.43 12.47 -22.12
C ILE A 477 7.50 13.04 -23.03
N SER A 478 8.33 13.95 -22.50
CA SER A 478 9.43 14.55 -23.26
C SER A 478 10.76 14.29 -22.58
N SER A 479 11.76 13.91 -23.37
CA SER A 479 13.13 13.77 -22.89
C SER A 479 14.17 14.19 -23.93
N LYS A 480 15.42 14.25 -23.48
CA LYS A 480 16.59 14.47 -24.33
C LYS A 480 17.48 13.23 -24.30
N GLY A 481 17.95 12.78 -25.47
CA GLY A 481 18.86 11.65 -25.63
C GLY A 481 20.22 11.89 -24.98
N ASP A 482 20.98 10.81 -24.76
CA ASP A 482 22.29 10.88 -24.14
C ASP A 482 23.43 11.27 -25.10
N SER A 483 24.68 11.28 -24.61
CA SER A 483 25.85 11.60 -25.44
C SER A 483 26.05 10.63 -26.61
N ASN A 484 25.52 9.41 -26.52
CA ASN A 484 25.55 8.37 -27.54
C ASN A 484 24.23 8.29 -28.32
N SER A 485 23.39 9.33 -28.23
CA SER A 485 22.05 9.39 -28.82
C SER A 485 21.08 8.34 -28.29
N LYS A 486 21.30 7.73 -27.11
CA LYS A 486 20.28 6.83 -26.53
C LYS A 486 19.07 7.64 -26.07
N GLY A 487 17.93 7.46 -26.73
CA GLY A 487 16.67 8.14 -26.43
C GLY A 487 15.73 7.26 -25.61
N GLY A 488 14.47 7.17 -26.03
CA GLY A 488 13.39 6.44 -25.35
C GLY A 488 12.80 7.24 -24.20
N SER A 489 11.93 8.21 -24.51
CA SER A 489 11.35 9.10 -23.50
C SER A 489 10.49 8.37 -22.47
N ALA A 490 9.75 7.34 -22.88
CA ALA A 490 8.99 6.48 -21.99
C ALA A 490 9.88 5.38 -21.39
N ILE A 491 10.58 4.60 -22.23
CA ILE A 491 11.38 3.47 -21.79
C ILE A 491 12.75 3.52 -22.44
N ASN A 492 13.81 3.49 -21.64
CA ASN A 492 15.16 3.17 -22.11
C ASN A 492 15.68 1.97 -21.35
N ALA A 493 16.03 0.91 -22.07
CA ALA A 493 16.41 -0.36 -21.49
C ALA A 493 17.68 -0.96 -22.10
N GLU A 494 18.53 -1.50 -21.23
CA GLU A 494 19.68 -2.33 -21.58
C GLU A 494 19.44 -3.75 -21.05
N ILE A 495 19.25 -4.70 -21.96
CA ILE A 495 18.85 -6.08 -21.67
C ILE A 495 19.98 -7.03 -22.01
N GLY A 496 20.62 -7.57 -20.98
CA GLY A 496 21.72 -8.52 -21.10
C GLY A 496 21.27 -9.96 -21.24
N ASP A 497 22.22 -10.86 -21.04
CA ASP A 497 22.03 -12.31 -21.13
C ASP A 497 20.88 -12.79 -20.26
N SER A 498 19.96 -13.62 -20.78
CA SER A 498 18.76 -14.12 -20.07
C SER A 498 17.79 -13.04 -19.53
N GLY A 499 18.03 -11.77 -19.85
CA GLY A 499 17.12 -10.66 -19.57
C GLY A 499 15.91 -10.66 -20.50
N SER A 500 14.86 -9.94 -20.09
CA SER A 500 13.66 -9.77 -20.91
C SER A 500 12.98 -8.44 -20.63
N LEU A 501 12.62 -7.70 -21.68
CA LEU A 501 11.65 -6.61 -21.61
C LEU A 501 10.38 -7.02 -22.36
N LYS A 502 9.24 -7.01 -21.67
CA LYS A 502 7.92 -7.29 -22.26
C LYS A 502 7.02 -6.07 -22.12
N VAL A 503 6.42 -5.63 -23.22
CA VAL A 503 5.37 -4.61 -23.27
C VAL A 503 4.12 -5.28 -23.80
N ILE A 504 3.09 -5.39 -22.97
CA ILE A 504 1.91 -6.20 -23.22
C ILE A 504 0.64 -5.33 -23.21
N GLY A 505 -0.18 -5.51 -24.24
CA GLY A 505 -1.45 -4.83 -24.39
C GLY A 505 -2.48 -5.18 -23.29
N PRO A 506 -3.45 -4.30 -23.01
CA PRO A 506 -3.68 -3.01 -23.67
C PRO A 506 -2.70 -1.92 -23.18
N SER A 507 -1.79 -1.43 -24.02
CA SER A 507 -0.81 -0.40 -23.63
C SER A 507 -0.75 0.72 -24.66
N ILE A 508 -0.54 1.96 -24.21
CA ILE A 508 -0.57 3.15 -25.07
C ILE A 508 0.68 3.99 -24.82
N PHE A 509 1.35 4.37 -25.91
CA PHE A 509 2.39 5.39 -25.95
C PHE A 509 1.88 6.51 -26.86
N ASP A 510 1.57 7.65 -26.26
CA ASP A 510 0.98 8.80 -26.95
C ASP A 510 1.83 10.04 -26.65
N GLN A 511 2.30 10.73 -27.68
CA GLN A 511 3.14 11.94 -27.56
C GLN A 511 4.39 11.69 -26.70
N CYS A 512 5.09 10.58 -26.96
CA CYS A 512 6.38 10.28 -26.36
C CYS A 512 7.51 10.82 -27.27
N ILE A 513 8.22 11.86 -26.82
CA ILE A 513 9.14 12.65 -27.62
C ILE A 513 10.56 12.57 -27.06
N SER A 514 11.51 12.14 -27.88
CA SER A 514 12.95 12.20 -27.56
C SER A 514 13.68 13.15 -28.51
N THR A 515 14.29 14.20 -27.98
CA THR A 515 15.15 15.14 -28.73
C THR A 515 16.61 14.74 -28.62
N GLU A 516 17.39 14.85 -29.70
CA GLU A 516 18.79 14.40 -29.78
C GLU A 516 19.04 12.91 -29.48
N GLY A 517 17.97 12.12 -29.40
CA GLY A 517 18.00 10.70 -29.08
C GLY A 517 17.29 9.86 -30.13
N ASP A 518 17.69 8.59 -30.22
CA ASP A 518 17.06 7.56 -31.01
C ASP A 518 15.99 6.83 -30.19
N GLY A 519 14.86 6.48 -30.81
CA GLY A 519 13.68 5.96 -30.12
C GLY A 519 12.89 7.10 -29.48
N GLY A 520 11.74 7.49 -30.05
CA GLY A 520 10.90 8.52 -29.41
C GLY A 520 10.27 8.01 -28.12
N ALA A 521 9.59 6.86 -28.18
CA ALA A 521 8.98 6.22 -27.02
C ALA A 521 9.93 5.23 -26.33
N ILE A 522 10.48 4.28 -27.10
CA ILE A 522 11.24 3.15 -26.56
C ILE A 522 12.61 3.07 -27.21
N TYR A 523 13.65 2.98 -26.38
CA TYR A 523 15.00 2.58 -26.78
C TYR A 523 15.37 1.28 -26.07
N VAL A 524 15.84 0.28 -26.81
CA VAL A 524 16.33 -0.97 -26.24
C VAL A 524 17.71 -1.31 -26.80
N LYS A 525 18.67 -1.63 -25.94
CA LYS A 525 19.91 -2.31 -26.29
C LYS A 525 19.85 -3.76 -25.78
N MET A 526 20.21 -4.72 -26.63
CA MET A 526 20.19 -6.15 -26.29
C MET A 526 21.54 -6.83 -26.54
N GLU A 527 21.92 -7.74 -25.65
CA GLU A 527 23.13 -8.57 -25.71
C GLU A 527 22.79 -10.06 -25.52
N LYS A 528 23.59 -10.96 -26.12
CA LYS A 528 23.52 -12.41 -25.91
C LYS A 528 22.12 -12.99 -26.08
N THR A 529 21.57 -13.65 -25.05
CA THR A 529 20.24 -14.27 -25.07
C THR A 529 19.12 -13.38 -24.55
N GLY A 530 19.40 -12.08 -24.33
CA GLY A 530 18.39 -11.09 -23.94
C GLY A 530 17.20 -11.09 -24.90
N SER A 531 16.03 -10.67 -24.41
CA SER A 531 14.79 -10.67 -25.20
C SER A 531 13.98 -9.39 -25.10
N PHE A 532 13.33 -9.02 -26.19
CA PHE A 532 12.42 -7.88 -26.24
C PHE A 532 11.12 -8.23 -26.95
N LYS A 533 9.98 -8.04 -26.29
CA LYS A 533 8.68 -8.40 -26.85
C LYS A 533 7.68 -7.27 -26.66
N VAL A 534 7.05 -6.85 -27.74
CA VAL A 534 5.84 -6.00 -27.74
C VAL A 534 4.70 -6.85 -28.30
N ASP A 535 3.60 -7.01 -27.56
CA ASP A 535 2.53 -7.94 -27.95
C ASP A 535 1.18 -7.57 -27.34
N GLY A 536 0.09 -8.09 -27.91
CA GLY A 536 -1.27 -7.65 -27.62
C GLY A 536 -1.54 -6.24 -28.17
N ASP A 537 -2.67 -5.67 -27.76
CA ASP A 537 -3.11 -4.35 -28.23
C ASP A 537 -2.18 -3.24 -27.71
N VAL A 538 -1.16 -2.87 -28.49
CA VAL A 538 -0.19 -1.83 -28.13
C VAL A 538 -0.19 -0.75 -29.19
N GLN A 539 -0.39 0.50 -28.76
CA GLN A 539 -0.49 1.65 -29.67
C GLN A 539 0.67 2.61 -29.45
N PHE A 540 1.31 3.02 -30.54
CA PHE A 540 2.29 4.10 -30.59
C PHE A 540 1.73 5.21 -31.47
N LYS A 541 1.40 6.34 -30.84
CA LYS A 541 0.77 7.48 -31.48
C LYS A 541 1.57 8.75 -31.22
N ASP A 542 1.78 9.55 -32.27
CA ASP A 542 2.44 10.86 -32.17
C ASP A 542 3.81 10.78 -31.45
N CYS A 543 4.48 9.63 -31.53
CA CYS A 543 5.79 9.39 -30.91
C CYS A 543 6.90 9.89 -31.84
N ASN A 544 7.85 10.64 -31.28
CA ASN A 544 8.80 11.41 -32.08
C ASN A 544 10.25 11.25 -31.65
N SER A 545 11.14 10.95 -32.61
CA SER A 545 12.60 11.04 -32.45
C SER A 545 13.15 12.19 -33.29
N ILE A 546 13.65 13.23 -32.62
CA ILE A 546 14.03 14.50 -33.22
C ILE A 546 15.54 14.66 -33.21
N ARG A 547 16.15 14.81 -34.40
CA ARG A 547 17.60 15.02 -34.55
C ARG A 547 18.00 16.43 -34.10
N ASN A 548 19.17 16.54 -33.49
CA ASN A 548 19.88 17.82 -33.37
C ASN A 548 21.30 17.69 -33.95
N ILE A 549 21.58 18.47 -35.00
CA ILE A 549 22.82 18.44 -35.79
C ILE A 549 23.13 17.00 -36.26
N ASN A 550 23.95 16.26 -35.51
CA ASN A 550 24.43 14.91 -35.84
C ASN A 550 24.08 13.89 -34.74
N LYS A 551 23.12 14.19 -33.87
CA LYS A 551 22.70 13.31 -32.76
C LYS A 551 21.23 12.94 -32.86
N GLY A 552 20.95 11.65 -32.70
CA GLY A 552 19.62 11.06 -32.70
C GLY A 552 18.86 11.17 -34.01
N GLY A 553 17.55 10.95 -33.91
CA GLY A 553 16.61 11.08 -35.01
C GLY A 553 16.34 9.79 -35.79
N ARG A 554 16.57 8.61 -35.20
CA ARG A 554 16.16 7.31 -35.76
C ARG A 554 15.16 6.62 -34.84
N GLY A 555 14.19 5.90 -35.40
CA GLY A 555 13.18 5.19 -34.62
C GLY A 555 12.19 6.16 -33.95
N GLY A 556 11.21 6.70 -34.69
CA GLY A 556 10.25 7.65 -34.13
C GLY A 556 9.46 7.08 -32.96
N SER A 557 9.08 5.80 -33.00
CA SER A 557 8.52 5.10 -31.83
C SER A 557 9.54 4.23 -31.11
N ILE A 558 10.11 3.24 -31.80
CA ILE A 558 11.00 2.24 -31.21
C ILE A 558 12.37 2.28 -31.92
N TYR A 559 13.44 2.28 -31.13
CA TYR A 559 14.79 2.00 -31.60
C TYR A 559 15.36 0.77 -30.89
N LEU A 560 15.86 -0.18 -31.67
CA LEU A 560 16.43 -1.44 -31.18
C LEU A 560 17.88 -1.61 -31.60
N HIS A 561 18.78 -1.74 -30.63
CA HIS A 561 20.20 -1.96 -30.79
C HIS A 561 20.56 -3.40 -30.39
N LEU A 562 20.92 -4.26 -31.35
CA LEU A 562 21.20 -5.69 -31.15
C LEU A 562 22.69 -5.99 -31.25
N ASN A 563 23.43 -6.00 -30.15
CA ASN A 563 24.89 -6.21 -30.17
C ASN A 563 25.31 -7.43 -31.01
N GLN A 564 26.57 -7.46 -31.44
CA GLN A 564 27.12 -8.52 -32.30
C GLN A 564 26.92 -9.94 -31.75
N ASP A 565 26.88 -10.13 -30.44
CA ASP A 565 26.68 -11.41 -29.77
C ASP A 565 25.19 -11.74 -29.50
N SER A 566 24.26 -10.89 -29.90
CA SER A 566 22.83 -11.09 -29.77
C SER A 566 22.33 -12.23 -30.67
N ASN A 567 21.38 -13.01 -30.15
CA ASN A 567 20.67 -14.05 -30.91
C ASN A 567 19.38 -13.55 -31.60
N TYR A 568 19.21 -12.22 -31.71
CA TYR A 568 18.05 -11.59 -32.33
C TYR A 568 16.69 -11.94 -31.70
N ASN A 569 16.64 -12.28 -30.41
CA ASN A 569 15.39 -12.70 -29.75
C ASN A 569 14.42 -11.53 -29.46
N TYR A 570 13.86 -10.91 -30.49
CA TYR A 570 12.83 -9.88 -30.37
C TYR A 570 11.54 -10.24 -31.11
N ILE A 571 10.40 -9.73 -30.64
CA ILE A 571 9.09 -9.90 -31.29
C ILE A 571 8.30 -8.58 -31.21
N LEU A 572 7.84 -8.11 -32.37
CA LEU A 572 6.81 -7.08 -32.52
C LEU A 572 5.54 -7.79 -33.01
N GLY A 573 4.58 -7.99 -32.09
CA GLY A 573 3.37 -8.79 -32.29
C GLY A 573 2.35 -8.21 -33.27
N ILE A 574 1.32 -9.01 -33.58
CA ILE A 574 0.34 -8.75 -34.65
C ILE A 574 -0.56 -7.53 -34.36
N SER A 575 -0.89 -7.29 -33.09
CA SER A 575 -1.83 -6.24 -32.66
C SER A 575 -1.16 -4.89 -32.33
N ILE A 576 0.05 -4.66 -32.84
CA ILE A 576 0.72 -3.37 -32.67
C ILE A 576 0.18 -2.39 -33.71
N LEU A 577 -0.11 -1.17 -33.27
CA LEU A 577 -0.58 -0.08 -34.11
C LEU A 577 0.36 1.11 -34.00
N PHE A 578 0.77 1.65 -35.15
CA PHE A 578 1.55 2.87 -35.26
C PHE A 578 0.73 3.94 -35.98
N GLU A 579 0.60 5.11 -35.37
CA GLU A 579 -0.18 6.24 -35.91
C GLU A 579 0.61 7.53 -35.79
N THR A 580 0.68 8.32 -36.88
CA THR A 580 1.13 9.72 -36.88
C THR A 580 2.50 10.01 -36.23
N ASN A 581 3.36 8.99 -36.12
CA ASN A 581 4.71 9.12 -35.57
C ASN A 581 5.62 9.93 -36.50
N ILE A 582 6.66 10.57 -35.96
CA ILE A 582 7.58 11.40 -36.74
C ILE A 582 9.03 11.07 -36.40
N VAL A 583 9.88 11.04 -37.42
CA VAL A 583 11.34 10.87 -37.26
C VAL A 583 12.09 11.88 -38.11
N SER A 584 13.23 12.37 -37.62
CA SER A 584 14.06 13.31 -38.39
C SER A 584 14.95 12.65 -39.44
N SER A 585 15.26 11.37 -39.30
CA SER A 585 16.06 10.59 -40.25
C SER A 585 15.28 9.39 -40.74
N TRP A 586 15.47 8.22 -40.12
CA TRP A 586 15.00 6.94 -40.68
C TRP A 586 14.23 6.12 -39.65
N GLY A 587 13.22 5.37 -40.12
CA GLY A 587 12.41 4.49 -39.29
C GLY A 587 11.45 5.28 -38.41
N ARG A 588 10.39 5.81 -39.00
CA ARG A 588 9.30 6.55 -38.36
C ARG A 588 8.70 5.75 -37.21
N ASP A 589 8.49 4.45 -37.42
CA ASP A 589 7.90 3.59 -36.41
C ASP A 589 8.96 2.76 -35.72
N PHE A 590 9.83 2.13 -36.49
CA PHE A 590 10.85 1.25 -35.96
C PHE A 590 12.17 1.39 -36.70
N PHE A 591 13.25 1.47 -35.91
CA PHE A 591 14.61 1.40 -36.42
C PHE A 591 15.40 0.32 -35.71
N ILE A 592 16.17 -0.46 -36.46
CA ILE A 592 17.05 -1.50 -35.94
C ILE A 592 18.52 -1.27 -36.30
N TYR A 593 19.39 -1.43 -35.31
CA TYR A 593 20.83 -1.43 -35.50
C TYR A 593 21.35 -2.82 -35.09
N CYS A 594 21.96 -3.55 -36.03
CA CYS A 594 22.30 -4.96 -35.83
C CYS A 594 23.57 -5.37 -36.59
N TYR A 595 24.04 -6.60 -36.40
CA TYR A 595 25.25 -7.08 -37.08
C TYR A 595 25.00 -7.45 -38.53
N ASN A 596 23.90 -8.13 -38.81
CA ASN A 596 23.57 -8.57 -40.15
C ASN A 596 22.04 -8.72 -40.32
N ILE A 597 21.47 -7.83 -41.12
CA ILE A 597 20.02 -7.75 -41.40
C ILE A 597 19.53 -9.01 -42.13
N GLU A 598 20.35 -9.63 -42.98
CA GLU A 598 19.96 -10.84 -43.72
C GLU A 598 19.80 -12.05 -42.79
N THR A 599 20.76 -12.28 -41.90
CA THR A 599 20.71 -13.41 -40.97
C THR A 599 19.67 -13.24 -39.87
N MET A 600 19.29 -12.01 -39.58
CA MET A 600 18.28 -11.69 -38.59
C MET A 600 16.88 -12.17 -39.01
N ASN A 601 16.62 -12.34 -40.31
CA ASN A 601 15.32 -12.78 -40.82
C ASN A 601 14.14 -11.97 -40.23
N THR A 602 14.00 -10.70 -40.68
CA THR A 602 13.00 -9.73 -40.20
C THR A 602 11.57 -10.29 -40.05
N PHE A 603 11.18 -11.23 -40.91
CA PHE A 603 9.85 -11.85 -40.92
C PHE A 603 9.51 -12.69 -39.69
N GLU A 604 10.51 -13.22 -38.98
CA GLU A 604 10.28 -14.02 -37.77
C GLU A 604 10.03 -13.14 -36.55
N HIS A 605 10.33 -11.85 -36.65
CA HIS A 605 10.36 -10.92 -35.53
C HIS A 605 9.35 -9.78 -35.66
N ILE A 606 8.97 -9.39 -36.87
CA ILE A 606 7.99 -8.32 -37.14
C ILE A 606 6.73 -8.96 -37.70
N LEU A 607 5.67 -9.01 -36.89
CA LEU A 607 4.47 -9.82 -37.15
C LEU A 607 3.20 -9.00 -37.43
N PHE A 608 3.20 -7.68 -37.18
CA PHE A 608 2.07 -6.83 -37.55
C PHE A 608 1.99 -6.64 -39.07
N ASP A 609 0.80 -6.30 -39.54
CA ASP A 609 0.55 -6.11 -40.97
C ASP A 609 1.17 -4.81 -41.48
N VAL A 610 2.04 -4.94 -42.48
CA VAL A 610 2.76 -3.83 -43.13
C VAL A 610 2.26 -3.56 -44.56
N SER A 611 1.09 -4.09 -44.94
CA SER A 611 0.53 -3.87 -46.27
C SER A 611 0.14 -2.40 -46.52
N GLU A 612 0.46 -1.89 -47.72
CA GLU A 612 0.34 -0.47 -48.09
C GLU A 612 -1.09 0.11 -47.94
N ASP A 613 -2.13 -0.73 -47.98
CA ASP A 613 -3.53 -0.29 -47.85
C ASP A 613 -3.96 -0.01 -46.39
N VAL A 614 -3.18 -0.47 -45.41
CA VAL A 614 -3.53 -0.42 -43.98
C VAL A 614 -2.45 0.27 -43.16
N TYR A 615 -1.19 0.13 -43.58
CA TYR A 615 -0.02 0.63 -42.88
C TYR A 615 0.69 1.67 -43.75
N ASP A 616 0.95 2.83 -43.16
CA ASP A 616 1.75 3.86 -43.82
C ASP A 616 3.19 3.35 -43.95
N VAL A 617 3.62 3.04 -45.17
CA VAL A 617 4.95 2.50 -45.44
C VAL A 617 6.04 3.57 -45.53
N GLU A 618 5.68 4.85 -45.61
CA GLU A 618 6.64 5.92 -45.86
C GLU A 618 7.61 6.09 -44.70
N ASN A 619 8.90 5.81 -44.95
CA ASN A 619 9.96 5.89 -43.95
C ASN A 619 9.69 5.00 -42.71
N ALA A 620 8.88 3.94 -42.81
CA ALA A 620 8.31 3.30 -41.62
C ALA A 620 9.28 2.39 -40.85
N LEU A 621 9.90 1.41 -41.54
CA LEU A 621 10.77 0.38 -40.95
C LEU A 621 12.16 0.40 -41.60
N TYR A 622 13.19 0.76 -40.83
CA TYR A 622 14.55 0.91 -41.35
C TYR A 622 15.58 0.19 -40.48
N GLY A 623 16.72 -0.17 -41.07
CA GLY A 623 17.82 -0.75 -40.32
C GLY A 623 19.20 -0.43 -40.85
N THR A 624 20.21 -0.49 -39.97
CA THR A 624 21.63 -0.34 -40.33
C THR A 624 22.46 -1.48 -39.74
N GLU A 625 23.45 -1.95 -40.50
CA GLU A 625 24.45 -2.93 -40.04
C GLU A 625 25.65 -2.22 -39.37
N TYR A 626 26.31 -2.84 -38.37
CA TYR A 626 27.47 -2.23 -37.67
C TYR A 626 28.68 -1.97 -38.56
N GLU A 627 29.07 -2.98 -39.33
CA GLU A 627 30.32 -3.03 -40.07
C GLU A 627 30.18 -3.88 -41.33
N ILE A 628 31.10 -3.70 -42.28
CA ILE A 628 31.20 -4.57 -43.46
C ILE A 628 31.62 -5.95 -42.95
N ASN A 629 30.78 -6.96 -43.14
CA ASN A 629 31.17 -8.34 -42.85
C ASN A 629 32.03 -8.87 -44.02
N PRO A 630 33.36 -9.03 -43.84
CA PRO A 630 34.24 -9.46 -44.93
C PRO A 630 33.96 -10.89 -45.40
N GLN A 631 33.18 -11.67 -44.66
CA GLN A 631 32.76 -13.01 -45.06
C GLN A 631 31.52 -13.02 -45.97
N ILE A 632 30.87 -11.86 -46.16
CA ILE A 632 29.68 -11.72 -46.99
C ILE A 632 30.07 -10.86 -48.19
N ASN A 633 29.92 -11.40 -49.39
CA ASN A 633 30.27 -10.70 -50.64
C ASN A 633 29.19 -9.67 -51.05
N ARG A 634 28.88 -8.72 -50.17
CA ARG A 634 28.00 -7.58 -50.43
C ARG A 634 28.41 -6.37 -49.60
N ASP A 635 27.94 -5.20 -50.02
CA ASP A 635 28.08 -3.98 -49.25
C ASP A 635 27.25 -4.02 -47.97
N GLN A 636 27.70 -3.25 -46.98
CA GLN A 636 26.99 -3.00 -45.73
C GLN A 636 25.64 -2.33 -46.01
N LEU A 637 24.58 -2.83 -45.39
CA LEU A 637 23.25 -2.22 -45.49
C LEU A 637 23.17 -1.07 -44.48
N ILE A 638 23.07 0.17 -44.99
CA ILE A 638 22.98 1.40 -44.20
C ILE A 638 21.66 2.08 -44.50
N ASP A 639 20.92 2.42 -43.44
CA ASP A 639 19.59 3.01 -43.51
C ASP A 639 18.71 2.28 -44.56
N TYR A 640 18.74 0.96 -44.49
CA TYR A 640 18.08 0.05 -45.40
C TYR A 640 16.61 -0.09 -45.06
N ASP A 641 15.76 0.07 -46.07
CA ASP A 641 14.32 -0.14 -45.96
C ASP A 641 14.01 -1.63 -45.76
N LEU A 642 13.56 -1.96 -44.55
CA LEU A 642 13.22 -3.34 -44.19
C LEU A 642 11.95 -3.82 -44.91
N LEU A 643 11.06 -2.90 -45.33
CA LEU A 643 9.84 -3.25 -46.06
C LEU A 643 10.15 -3.85 -47.43
N SER A 644 11.27 -3.49 -48.05
CA SER A 644 11.72 -4.12 -49.30
C SER A 644 11.87 -5.64 -49.19
N LYS A 645 12.12 -6.18 -47.98
CA LYS A 645 12.10 -7.62 -47.74
C LYS A 645 10.68 -8.18 -47.80
N PHE A 646 9.69 -7.45 -47.29
CA PHE A 646 8.26 -7.82 -47.32
C PHE A 646 7.60 -7.63 -48.70
N GLN A 647 8.26 -6.96 -49.63
CA GLN A 647 7.72 -6.73 -50.98
C GLN A 647 7.95 -7.91 -51.93
N TYR A 648 8.82 -8.87 -51.60
CA TYR A 648 8.98 -10.06 -52.43
C TYR A 648 7.86 -11.06 -52.15
N PRO A 649 7.16 -11.54 -53.19
CA PRO A 649 6.17 -12.58 -53.01
C PRO A 649 6.84 -13.80 -52.38
N TYR A 650 6.30 -14.29 -51.26
CA TYR A 650 6.77 -15.57 -50.74
C TYR A 650 6.32 -16.63 -51.73
N LEU A 651 7.29 -17.22 -52.43
CA LEU A 651 7.06 -18.32 -53.34
C LEU A 651 7.69 -19.58 -52.76
N SER A 652 6.90 -20.64 -52.63
CA SER A 652 7.35 -21.95 -52.15
C SER A 652 6.49 -23.05 -52.75
N ASP A 653 7.05 -24.24 -52.98
CA ASP A 653 6.23 -25.40 -53.37
C ASP A 653 5.36 -25.90 -52.21
N ILE A 654 5.71 -25.54 -50.96
CA ILE A 654 4.91 -25.80 -49.76
C ILE A 654 4.35 -24.47 -49.24
N ILE A 655 3.03 -24.34 -49.26
CA ILE A 655 2.29 -23.15 -48.82
C ILE A 655 1.37 -23.49 -47.66
N TYR A 656 1.53 -22.77 -46.54
CA TYR A 656 0.69 -22.91 -45.37
C TYR A 656 -0.58 -22.06 -45.49
N LEU A 657 -1.70 -22.67 -45.13
CA LEU A 657 -3.04 -22.10 -45.15
C LEU A 657 -3.62 -22.15 -43.74
N SER A 658 -4.30 -21.08 -43.32
CA SER A 658 -5.04 -21.05 -42.08
C SER A 658 -6.31 -20.25 -42.28
N THR A 659 -7.46 -20.84 -42.00
CA THR A 659 -8.76 -20.15 -42.03
C THR A 659 -9.17 -19.63 -40.66
N THR A 660 -8.28 -19.71 -39.66
CA THR A 660 -8.45 -19.06 -38.35
C THR A 660 -7.79 -17.67 -38.38
N GLN A 661 -7.92 -16.87 -37.30
CA GLN A 661 -7.49 -15.46 -37.19
C GLN A 661 -6.06 -15.09 -37.69
N PHE A 662 -5.23 -16.08 -38.02
CA PHE A 662 -3.83 -15.92 -38.46
C PHE A 662 -3.64 -15.90 -39.98
N GLY A 663 -4.63 -16.33 -40.79
CA GLY A 663 -4.50 -16.36 -42.25
C GLY A 663 -4.79 -15.02 -42.89
N LYS A 664 -3.89 -14.53 -43.78
CA LYS A 664 -4.15 -13.33 -44.59
C LYS A 664 -3.63 -13.49 -46.01
N ASP A 665 -4.44 -13.08 -46.99
CA ASP A 665 -4.09 -13.13 -48.41
C ASP A 665 -3.28 -11.91 -48.82
N VAL A 666 -1.97 -11.97 -48.56
CA VAL A 666 -0.99 -10.92 -48.87
C VAL A 666 0.23 -11.51 -49.59
N GLN A 667 1.03 -10.69 -50.28
CA GLN A 667 2.07 -11.20 -51.18
C GLN A 667 3.10 -12.11 -50.48
N VAL A 668 3.33 -11.90 -49.19
CA VAL A 668 4.25 -12.66 -48.32
C VAL A 668 3.63 -13.89 -47.65
N CYS A 669 2.33 -14.13 -47.84
CA CYS A 669 1.65 -15.25 -47.19
C CYS A 669 2.12 -16.60 -47.73
N GLY A 670 1.94 -17.64 -46.94
CA GLY A 670 2.26 -19.02 -47.29
C GLY A 670 3.32 -19.67 -46.41
N LYS A 671 3.79 -18.96 -45.38
CA LYS A 671 4.72 -19.47 -44.36
C LYS A 671 3.94 -20.01 -43.16
N VAL A 672 4.54 -20.87 -42.33
CA VAL A 672 3.91 -21.37 -41.09
C VAL A 672 3.42 -20.23 -40.19
N LEU A 673 4.22 -19.17 -40.05
CA LEU A 673 3.93 -18.02 -39.19
C LEU A 673 3.11 -16.91 -39.88
N ALA A 674 2.92 -17.00 -41.20
CA ALA A 674 2.12 -16.07 -41.98
C ALA A 674 1.36 -16.85 -43.08
N PRO A 675 0.40 -17.70 -42.70
CA PRO A 675 -0.31 -18.53 -43.65
C PRO A 675 -1.24 -17.68 -44.53
N CYS A 676 -1.49 -18.15 -45.76
CA CYS A 676 -2.53 -17.54 -46.58
C CYS A 676 -3.92 -17.84 -45.99
N ASN A 677 -4.87 -16.93 -46.19
CA ASN A 677 -6.24 -17.11 -45.71
C ASN A 677 -7.03 -18.05 -46.62
N THR A 678 -6.85 -17.90 -47.93
CA THR A 678 -7.62 -18.64 -48.92
C THR A 678 -6.75 -19.47 -49.85
N LEU A 679 -7.22 -20.68 -50.17
CA LEU A 679 -6.59 -21.56 -51.14
C LEU A 679 -6.45 -20.91 -52.54
N PRO A 680 -7.44 -20.17 -53.08
CA PRO A 680 -7.28 -19.49 -54.36
C PRO A 680 -6.11 -18.50 -54.37
N TYR A 681 -5.96 -17.68 -53.33
CA TYR A 681 -4.86 -16.73 -53.26
C TYR A 681 -3.52 -17.43 -53.02
N SER A 682 -3.48 -18.45 -52.16
CA SER A 682 -2.28 -19.22 -51.85
C SER A 682 -1.69 -19.92 -53.07
N ARG A 683 -2.52 -20.29 -54.05
CA ARG A 683 -2.06 -20.84 -55.34
C ARG A 683 -1.25 -19.86 -56.18
N THR A 684 -1.44 -18.55 -55.98
CA THR A 684 -0.60 -17.53 -56.61
C THR A 684 0.79 -17.43 -55.97
N ARG A 685 1.01 -18.14 -54.85
CA ARG A 685 2.24 -18.16 -54.07
C ARG A 685 3.08 -19.42 -54.29
N VAL A 686 2.67 -20.35 -55.17
CA VAL A 686 3.43 -21.59 -55.41
C VAL A 686 4.45 -21.38 -56.53
N ILE A 687 5.71 -21.81 -56.35
CA ILE A 687 6.77 -21.66 -57.38
C ILE A 687 6.43 -22.52 -58.60
N THR A 688 6.15 -23.81 -58.37
CA THR A 688 5.66 -24.68 -59.42
C THR A 688 4.13 -24.73 -59.41
N PRO A 689 3.45 -24.48 -60.54
CA PRO A 689 2.02 -24.76 -60.63
C PRO A 689 1.85 -26.29 -60.62
N GLU A 690 1.79 -26.89 -59.43
CA GLU A 690 1.55 -28.32 -59.27
C GLU A 690 0.18 -28.74 -59.81
N TRP A 691 -0.71 -27.78 -60.11
CA TRP A 691 -2.10 -27.98 -60.53
C TRP A 691 -2.35 -27.35 -61.90
N ASN A 692 -1.70 -27.89 -62.93
CA ASN A 692 -2.12 -27.66 -64.32
C ASN A 692 -3.18 -28.70 -64.71
N LYS A 693 -3.74 -28.59 -65.93
CA LYS A 693 -4.82 -29.48 -66.42
C LYS A 693 -4.47 -30.99 -66.31
N ASN A 694 -3.19 -31.34 -66.17
CA ASN A 694 -2.71 -32.71 -66.11
C ASN A 694 -2.55 -33.27 -64.68
N ASN A 695 -2.68 -32.42 -63.65
CA ASN A 695 -2.31 -32.78 -62.27
C ASN A 695 -3.47 -32.60 -61.27
N LEU A 696 -4.64 -32.15 -61.74
CA LEU A 696 -5.86 -32.09 -60.92
C LEU A 696 -6.27 -33.52 -60.55
N PRO A 697 -6.47 -33.84 -59.25
CA PRO A 697 -7.14 -35.08 -58.88
C PRO A 697 -8.55 -35.02 -59.48
N ILE A 698 -8.86 -35.98 -60.35
CA ILE A 698 -10.21 -36.14 -60.88
C ILE A 698 -11.09 -36.44 -59.66
N GLN A 699 -12.11 -35.60 -59.43
CA GLN A 699 -13.11 -35.86 -58.39
C GLN A 699 -13.74 -37.22 -58.64
N ASN A 700 -13.25 -38.24 -57.92
CA ASN A 700 -13.91 -39.47 -57.49
C ASN A 700 -12.83 -40.41 -56.92
N GLU A 701 -12.34 -40.12 -55.72
CA GLU A 701 -11.86 -41.10 -54.73
C GLU A 701 -11.85 -40.49 -53.33
#